data_AF-A0A2J6T0K4-F1
#
_entry.id   AF-A0A2J6T0K4-F1
#
_cell.length_a   1.000
_cell.length_b   1.000
_cell.length_c   1.000
_cell.angle_alpha   90.00
_cell.angle_beta   90.00
_cell.angle_gamma   90.00
#
_symmetry.space_group_name_H-M   'P 1'
#
loop_
_entity.id
_entity.type
_entity.pdbx_description
1 polymer ?
#
loop_
_entity_poly.entity_id
_entity_poly.type
_entity_poly.pdbx_seq_one_letter_code
_entity_poly.pdbx_strand_id
1 'polypeptide(L)'
;MSDTDRIIIEFEKPGLKAHGIFKKGRKGLRNLKPLIVLIHGGGCNASYFDNDFHSVPKAFNESGFNVLSINRVGYAHNPLPQSASPVLDSIPLYSALIKKSYEEHSNGKNGIVLVGHSLGAVTSLSIAAFEGEKLPLLGVSALGIIPTKDHPAGLVDMLKADPENPRFIVEASPEAIEAFMGPPSVIDSSILVHPTMPLIFEPGLKSELLEWWDLSWYNRFVNEVAPGVRVPLQFLAAEYELGWKGIKDGQPIFDHAAGLFTNTPKLDARLLPGGGHNFEFSRNASLLQKAREEFVNGLISSSPKTAHDPDAFSEIPLLDFALANDIATKPKFLESLRRAIVNVGFLYIKNPPVSIATQETLIKKGIELFDLPLEEKLKIEMANSKHFLGYARLGTEITAMKPDYREQFDFATEVPAPRPDEPVWQNLRGPNQWPDESVIPGFRVAVENYMNEIQNLALSFSRLIAEALDMDPNSFDKFFDIPQHNKLKLVKYPAPPSDAENPEGGVQGVGPHKDGSFLTFLLQLAPHTGLEIQNKSGNWIKAPPIPGTLVINIGRSLQALTKGVCTATTHRVNLSPENYISEDGTPLGPRYSFPVFQGVKTDGKDNSLEIPQHIKYLVKDEKVRSEAEATFDKMFNGGESVREAIFISRITSHQDVGARWYPDLLAKALKEQGKFKAGA
;
A
#
# COMPACT_ATOMS: atom_id res chain seq x y z
N MET A 1 -21.85 -23.00 -9.87
CA MET A 1 -21.97 -24.34 -9.26
C MET A 1 -23.44 -24.68 -9.18
N SER A 2 -23.84 -25.91 -9.50
CA SER A 2 -25.23 -26.37 -9.48
C SER A 2 -25.81 -26.36 -8.06
N ASP A 3 -27.14 -26.36 -7.92
CA ASP A 3 -27.88 -26.42 -6.64
C ASP A 3 -27.58 -27.64 -5.77
N THR A 4 -26.78 -28.59 -6.26
CA THR A 4 -26.47 -29.87 -5.61
C THR A 4 -25.39 -29.82 -4.51
N ASP A 5 -24.80 -28.66 -4.22
CA ASP A 5 -23.75 -28.49 -3.18
C ASP A 5 -24.18 -27.67 -1.94
N ARG A 6 -25.49 -27.38 -1.78
CA ARG A 6 -26.03 -26.62 -0.63
C ARG A 6 -26.31 -27.54 0.56
N ILE A 7 -25.87 -27.16 1.76
CA ILE A 7 -26.15 -27.89 3.01
C ILE A 7 -26.96 -26.97 3.93
N ILE A 8 -28.13 -27.44 4.39
CA ILE A 8 -28.95 -26.73 5.37
C ILE A 8 -28.56 -27.16 6.77
N ILE A 9 -28.27 -26.19 7.63
CA ILE A 9 -27.86 -26.42 9.02
C ILE A 9 -28.87 -25.73 9.92
N GLU A 10 -29.68 -26.50 10.64
CA GLU A 10 -30.66 -25.97 11.58
C GLU A 10 -30.10 -25.90 13.00
N PHE A 11 -30.54 -24.91 13.76
CA PHE A 11 -30.27 -24.78 15.19
C PHE A 11 -31.48 -24.18 15.92
N GLU A 12 -31.83 -24.75 17.07
CA GLU A 12 -33.01 -24.39 17.84
C GLU A 12 -32.68 -24.26 19.33
N LYS A 13 -33.30 -23.27 19.98
CA LYS A 13 -33.39 -23.09 21.44
C LYS A 13 -34.86 -22.85 21.78
N PRO A 14 -35.29 -22.98 23.06
CA PRO A 14 -36.66 -22.72 23.45
C PRO A 14 -37.17 -21.36 22.92
N GLY A 15 -38.18 -21.38 22.06
CA GLY A 15 -38.80 -20.18 21.47
C GLY A 15 -38.04 -19.49 20.33
N LEU A 16 -36.89 -20.01 19.88
CA LEU A 16 -36.07 -19.43 18.82
C LEU A 16 -35.51 -20.51 17.88
N LYS A 17 -35.74 -20.37 16.58
CA LYS A 17 -35.17 -21.25 15.55
C LYS A 17 -34.60 -20.44 14.40
N ALA A 18 -33.41 -20.83 13.96
CA ALA A 18 -32.74 -20.29 12.79
C ALA A 18 -32.10 -21.41 11.97
N HIS A 19 -31.81 -21.14 10.70
CA HIS A 19 -31.09 -22.08 9.86
C HIS A 19 -30.09 -21.36 8.95
N GLY A 20 -29.01 -22.04 8.62
CA GLY A 20 -27.97 -21.55 7.72
C GLY A 20 -27.90 -22.36 6.44
N ILE A 21 -27.54 -21.70 5.35
CA ILE A 21 -27.25 -22.28 4.04
C ILE A 21 -25.74 -22.27 3.85
N PHE A 22 -25.12 -23.45 3.92
CA PHE A 22 -23.69 -23.60 3.78
C PHE A 22 -23.31 -23.96 2.34
N LYS A 23 -22.36 -23.23 1.76
CA LYS A 23 -21.79 -23.45 0.43
C LYS A 23 -20.28 -23.61 0.51
N LYS A 24 -19.77 -24.69 -0.09
CA LYS A 24 -18.34 -25.03 -0.09
C LYS A 24 -17.58 -24.16 -1.09
N GLY A 25 -16.38 -23.73 -0.70
CA GLY A 25 -15.46 -23.05 -1.60
C GLY A 25 -14.91 -23.96 -2.71
N ARG A 26 -14.19 -23.36 -3.65
CA ARG A 26 -13.52 -24.05 -4.77
C ARG A 26 -12.66 -25.22 -4.29
N LYS A 27 -12.86 -26.40 -4.87
CA LYS A 27 -12.09 -27.61 -4.59
C LYS A 27 -10.59 -27.35 -4.82
N GLY A 28 -9.74 -27.74 -3.87
CA GLY A 28 -8.28 -27.48 -3.88
C GLY A 28 -7.85 -26.23 -3.11
N LEU A 29 -8.73 -25.23 -2.96
CA LEU A 29 -8.49 -24.03 -2.12
C LEU A 29 -9.31 -24.04 -0.83
N ARG A 30 -10.49 -24.68 -0.87
CA ARG A 30 -11.34 -24.88 0.31
C ARG A 30 -10.57 -25.60 1.40
N ASN A 31 -10.72 -25.15 2.64
CA ASN A 31 -9.96 -25.55 3.83
C ASN A 31 -8.62 -24.82 4.07
N LEU A 32 -8.24 -23.85 3.24
CA LEU A 32 -7.10 -22.96 3.49
C LEU A 32 -7.51 -21.53 3.89
N LYS A 33 -8.82 -21.28 3.93
CA LYS A 33 -9.42 -19.95 4.13
C LYS A 33 -10.40 -19.97 5.31
N PRO A 34 -10.64 -18.83 5.98
CA PRO A 34 -11.67 -18.70 7.01
C PRO A 34 -13.07 -18.99 6.48
N LEU A 35 -14.00 -19.25 7.40
CA LEU A 35 -15.43 -19.28 7.11
C LEU A 35 -15.95 -17.84 6.99
N ILE A 36 -16.64 -17.54 5.90
CA ILE A 36 -17.42 -16.29 5.77
C ILE A 36 -18.85 -16.55 6.23
N VAL A 37 -19.36 -15.74 7.14
CA VAL A 37 -20.74 -15.82 7.62
C VAL A 37 -21.50 -14.58 7.18
N LEU A 38 -22.60 -14.76 6.47
CA LEU A 38 -23.46 -13.67 5.97
C LEU A 38 -24.75 -13.61 6.79
N ILE A 39 -25.08 -12.42 7.32
CA ILE A 39 -26.27 -12.20 8.14
C ILE A 39 -27.07 -11.02 7.58
N HIS A 40 -28.29 -11.28 7.12
CA HIS A 40 -29.12 -10.30 6.41
C HIS A 40 -29.85 -9.34 7.37
N GLY A 41 -30.33 -8.22 6.82
CA GLY A 41 -31.10 -7.20 7.53
C GLY A 41 -32.54 -7.59 7.88
N GLY A 42 -33.32 -6.61 8.36
CA GLY A 42 -34.77 -6.76 8.55
C GLY A 42 -35.50 -6.65 7.20
N GLY A 43 -36.62 -7.37 7.06
CA GLY A 43 -37.44 -7.33 5.84
C GLY A 43 -36.83 -8.06 4.63
N CYS A 44 -35.82 -8.90 4.85
CA CYS A 44 -35.23 -9.76 3.82
C CYS A 44 -34.78 -11.09 4.40
N ASN A 45 -34.27 -11.99 3.54
CA ASN A 45 -33.68 -13.28 3.92
C ASN A 45 -32.26 -13.46 3.34
N ALA A 46 -31.66 -14.64 3.52
CA ALA A 46 -30.30 -14.97 3.05
C ALA A 46 -30.09 -14.76 1.53
N SER A 47 -31.16 -14.79 0.72
CA SER A 47 -31.10 -14.48 -0.71
C SER A 47 -30.72 -13.03 -1.00
N TYR A 48 -30.80 -12.15 0.00
CA TYR A 48 -30.27 -10.78 -0.07
C TYR A 48 -28.81 -10.74 -0.55
N PHE A 49 -27.99 -11.66 -0.04
CA PHE A 49 -26.58 -11.78 -0.45
C PHE A 49 -26.36 -12.68 -1.66
N ASP A 50 -27.37 -13.41 -2.11
CA ASP A 50 -27.25 -14.46 -3.12
C ASP A 50 -28.45 -14.42 -4.06
N ASN A 51 -28.41 -13.47 -4.99
CA ASN A 51 -29.47 -13.21 -5.95
C ASN A 51 -28.91 -13.10 -7.39
N ASP A 52 -29.79 -12.83 -8.35
CA ASP A 52 -29.45 -12.80 -9.78
C ASP A 52 -28.56 -11.62 -10.18
N PHE A 53 -28.53 -10.54 -9.39
CA PHE A 53 -27.76 -9.33 -9.67
C PHE A 53 -26.38 -9.39 -9.02
N HIS A 54 -26.33 -9.90 -7.79
CA HIS A 54 -25.11 -9.99 -7.00
C HIS A 54 -25.13 -11.24 -6.10
N SER A 55 -24.03 -12.00 -6.11
CA SER A 55 -23.87 -13.17 -5.24
C SER A 55 -22.54 -13.09 -4.48
N VAL A 56 -22.63 -12.63 -3.23
CA VAL A 56 -21.52 -12.59 -2.28
C VAL A 56 -20.98 -14.01 -2.01
N PRO A 57 -21.82 -15.05 -1.80
CA PRO A 57 -21.30 -16.40 -1.65
C PRO A 57 -20.52 -16.88 -2.87
N LYS A 58 -21.00 -16.61 -4.09
CA LYS A 58 -20.31 -17.02 -5.32
C LYS A 58 -18.92 -16.37 -5.41
N ALA A 59 -18.83 -15.07 -5.18
CA ALA A 59 -17.55 -14.34 -5.22
C ALA A 59 -16.51 -14.93 -4.24
N PHE A 60 -16.92 -15.20 -3.00
CA PHE A 60 -16.04 -15.83 -2.01
C PHE A 60 -15.75 -17.31 -2.30
N ASN A 61 -16.74 -18.09 -2.74
CA ASN A 61 -16.55 -19.51 -3.06
C ASN A 61 -15.57 -19.71 -4.22
N GLU A 62 -15.62 -18.86 -5.25
CA GLU A 62 -14.67 -18.88 -6.38
C GLU A 62 -13.22 -18.66 -5.92
N SER A 63 -13.03 -17.85 -4.88
CA SER A 63 -11.76 -17.58 -4.20
C SER A 63 -11.38 -18.62 -3.13
N GLY A 64 -12.15 -19.70 -2.99
CA GLY A 64 -11.84 -20.83 -2.11
C GLY A 64 -12.40 -20.75 -0.69
N PHE A 65 -13.18 -19.71 -0.35
CA PHE A 65 -13.80 -19.57 0.96
C PHE A 65 -15.04 -20.45 1.09
N ASN A 66 -15.25 -21.05 2.26
CA ASN A 66 -16.56 -21.58 2.61
C ASN A 66 -17.46 -20.43 3.08
N VAL A 67 -18.75 -20.51 2.78
CA VAL A 67 -19.71 -19.45 3.10
C VAL A 67 -20.92 -20.05 3.79
N LEU A 68 -21.35 -19.44 4.89
CA LEU A 68 -22.58 -19.73 5.61
C LEU A 68 -23.50 -18.51 5.54
N SER A 69 -24.63 -18.60 4.83
CA SER A 69 -25.65 -17.56 4.85
C SER A 69 -26.73 -17.91 5.87
N ILE A 70 -26.94 -17.07 6.88
CA ILE A 70 -27.91 -17.31 7.96
C ILE A 70 -29.26 -16.71 7.59
N ASN A 71 -30.32 -17.53 7.61
CA ASN A 71 -31.69 -17.06 7.72
C ASN A 71 -32.04 -16.85 9.18
N ARG A 72 -32.32 -15.58 9.54
CA ARG A 72 -32.59 -15.16 10.92
C ARG A 72 -33.91 -15.70 11.44
N VAL A 73 -34.09 -15.63 12.77
CA VAL A 73 -35.35 -15.98 13.44
C VAL A 73 -36.50 -15.16 12.84
N GLY A 74 -37.63 -15.82 12.54
CA GLY A 74 -38.81 -15.19 11.91
C GLY A 74 -38.70 -14.88 10.41
N TYR A 75 -37.58 -15.21 9.76
CA TYR A 75 -37.35 -15.01 8.32
C TYR A 75 -37.15 -16.34 7.60
N ALA A 76 -37.43 -16.40 6.29
CA ALA A 76 -37.35 -17.61 5.45
C ALA A 76 -38.04 -18.85 6.08
N HIS A 77 -39.29 -18.69 6.51
CA HIS A 77 -40.10 -19.73 7.18
C HIS A 77 -39.63 -20.16 8.58
N ASN A 78 -38.61 -19.52 9.17
CA ASN A 78 -38.35 -19.69 10.60
C ASN A 78 -39.54 -19.14 11.42
N PRO A 79 -39.90 -19.77 12.55
CA PRO A 79 -40.99 -19.32 13.39
C PRO A 79 -40.72 -17.92 13.98
N LEU A 80 -41.80 -17.21 14.31
CA LEU A 80 -41.72 -15.93 15.00
C LEU A 80 -41.05 -16.10 16.38
N PRO A 81 -40.22 -15.14 16.81
CA PRO A 81 -39.62 -15.19 18.14
C PRO A 81 -40.70 -15.01 19.22
N GLN A 82 -40.61 -15.77 20.31
CA GLN A 82 -41.47 -15.61 21.49
C GLN A 82 -40.84 -14.71 22.57
N SER A 83 -39.66 -14.15 22.31
CA SER A 83 -38.92 -13.28 23.23
C SER A 83 -39.38 -11.82 23.16
N ALA A 84 -39.29 -11.11 24.29
CA ALA A 84 -39.47 -9.67 24.39
C ALA A 84 -38.25 -8.86 23.88
N SER A 85 -37.09 -9.51 23.73
CA SER A 85 -35.83 -8.93 23.21
C SER A 85 -35.25 -9.87 22.13
N PRO A 86 -35.97 -10.05 21.01
CA PRO A 86 -35.63 -11.04 19.98
C PRO A 86 -34.24 -10.85 19.35
N VAL A 87 -33.72 -9.62 19.23
CA VAL A 87 -32.38 -9.35 18.71
C VAL A 87 -31.33 -9.86 19.68
N LEU A 88 -31.41 -9.46 20.96
CA LEU A 88 -30.46 -9.87 22.00
C LEU A 88 -30.47 -11.38 22.24
N ASP A 89 -31.65 -11.96 22.42
CA ASP A 89 -31.80 -13.37 22.80
C ASP A 89 -31.40 -14.32 21.66
N SER A 90 -31.41 -13.84 20.42
CA SER A 90 -30.94 -14.61 19.27
C SER A 90 -29.41 -14.62 19.12
N ILE A 91 -28.65 -13.72 19.77
CA ILE A 91 -27.18 -13.67 19.65
C ILE A 91 -26.52 -15.02 20.02
N PRO A 92 -26.84 -15.65 21.17
CA PRO A 92 -26.28 -16.96 21.52
C PRO A 92 -26.79 -18.11 20.63
N LEU A 93 -27.93 -17.95 19.95
CA LEU A 93 -28.44 -18.91 18.97
C LEU A 93 -27.58 -18.88 17.70
N TYR A 94 -27.36 -17.68 17.14
CA TYR A 94 -26.52 -17.50 15.95
C TYR A 94 -25.06 -17.88 16.20
N SER A 95 -24.51 -17.51 17.35
CA SER A 95 -23.16 -17.94 17.78
C SER A 95 -23.01 -19.46 17.75
N ALA A 96 -24.00 -20.20 18.29
CA ALA A 96 -23.98 -21.66 18.30
C ALA A 96 -24.15 -22.28 16.90
N LEU A 97 -25.03 -21.73 16.07
CA LEU A 97 -25.20 -22.14 14.67
C LEU A 97 -23.91 -21.94 13.86
N ILE A 98 -23.25 -20.80 14.03
CA ILE A 98 -21.96 -20.47 13.40
C ILE A 98 -20.89 -21.46 13.86
N LYS A 99 -20.77 -21.69 15.17
CA LYS A 99 -19.81 -22.63 15.75
C LYS A 99 -19.97 -24.03 15.17
N LYS A 100 -21.21 -24.55 15.16
CA LYS A 100 -21.55 -25.85 14.58
C LYS A 100 -21.15 -25.93 13.11
N SER A 101 -21.47 -24.90 12.33
CA SER A 101 -21.10 -24.84 10.90
C SER A 101 -19.59 -24.78 10.68
N TYR A 102 -18.88 -24.01 11.52
CA TYR A 102 -17.43 -23.87 11.46
C TYR A 102 -16.71 -25.19 11.75
N GLU A 103 -17.13 -25.91 12.80
CA GLU A 103 -16.55 -27.17 13.24
C GLU A 103 -16.89 -28.33 12.31
N GLU A 104 -18.17 -28.49 11.94
CA GLU A 104 -18.63 -29.65 11.16
C GLU A 104 -18.41 -29.50 9.65
N HIS A 105 -18.44 -28.26 9.12
CA HIS A 105 -18.50 -28.04 7.67
C HIS A 105 -17.33 -27.22 7.10
N SER A 106 -16.68 -26.37 7.91
CA SER A 106 -15.62 -25.46 7.43
C SER A 106 -14.18 -25.84 7.80
N ASN A 107 -13.95 -27.01 8.41
CA ASN A 107 -12.66 -27.56 8.89
C ASN A 107 -12.22 -27.17 10.32
N GLY A 108 -12.88 -26.19 10.95
CA GLY A 108 -12.58 -25.76 12.32
C GLY A 108 -11.23 -25.08 12.58
N LYS A 109 -10.46 -24.68 11.56
CA LYS A 109 -9.04 -24.25 11.73
C LYS A 109 -8.73 -22.78 11.42
N ASN A 110 -9.38 -22.18 10.42
CA ASN A 110 -8.86 -20.94 9.81
C ASN A 110 -9.59 -19.66 10.24
N GLY A 111 -10.41 -19.72 11.28
CA GLY A 111 -11.16 -18.56 11.79
C GLY A 111 -12.44 -18.22 11.01
N ILE A 112 -13.14 -17.19 11.48
CA ILE A 112 -14.46 -16.78 11.01
C ILE A 112 -14.47 -15.27 10.73
N VAL A 113 -15.04 -14.85 9.61
CA VAL A 113 -15.34 -13.44 9.32
C VAL A 113 -16.85 -13.28 9.24
N LEU A 114 -17.40 -12.34 10.01
CA LEU A 114 -18.83 -12.00 9.97
C LEU A 114 -19.06 -10.86 8.98
N VAL A 115 -20.09 -10.98 8.15
CA VAL A 115 -20.54 -9.93 7.22
C VAL A 115 -22.02 -9.72 7.46
N GLY A 116 -22.38 -8.51 7.88
CA GLY A 116 -23.75 -8.15 8.22
C GLY A 116 -24.23 -6.93 7.45
N HIS A 117 -25.51 -6.93 7.10
CA HIS A 117 -26.24 -5.78 6.58
C HIS A 117 -27.35 -5.38 7.55
N SER A 118 -27.54 -4.08 7.81
CA SER A 118 -28.64 -3.54 8.62
C SER A 118 -28.73 -4.24 10.00
N LEU A 119 -29.88 -4.79 10.40
CA LEU A 119 -30.00 -5.56 11.64
C LEU A 119 -29.11 -6.82 11.69
N GLY A 120 -28.70 -7.37 10.54
CA GLY A 120 -27.66 -8.39 10.47
C GLY A 120 -26.26 -7.87 10.82
N ALA A 121 -25.99 -6.58 10.55
CA ALA A 121 -24.79 -5.89 11.03
C ALA A 121 -24.83 -5.71 12.56
N VAL A 122 -25.97 -5.31 13.12
CA VAL A 122 -26.19 -5.28 14.59
C VAL A 122 -25.91 -6.64 15.19
N THR A 123 -26.49 -7.69 14.60
CA THR A 123 -26.30 -9.07 15.04
C THR A 123 -24.82 -9.47 15.00
N SER A 124 -24.10 -9.14 13.92
CA SER A 124 -22.69 -9.46 13.76
C SER A 124 -21.81 -8.74 14.79
N LEU A 125 -22.07 -7.46 15.04
CA LEU A 125 -21.35 -6.67 16.05
C LEU A 125 -21.63 -7.18 17.47
N SER A 126 -22.89 -7.52 17.79
CA SER A 126 -23.28 -8.09 19.08
C SER A 126 -22.69 -9.48 19.30
N ILE A 127 -22.59 -10.33 18.27
CA ILE A 127 -21.85 -11.61 18.35
C ILE A 127 -20.39 -11.33 18.69
N ALA A 128 -19.73 -10.39 18.01
CA ALA A 128 -18.34 -10.06 18.30
C ALA A 128 -18.14 -9.50 19.72
N ALA A 129 -19.07 -8.70 20.21
CA ALA A 129 -19.01 -8.08 21.53
C ALA A 129 -19.29 -9.06 22.68
N PHE A 130 -20.31 -9.91 22.56
CA PHE A 130 -20.81 -10.75 23.67
C PHE A 130 -20.38 -12.21 23.56
N GLU A 131 -20.16 -12.70 22.34
CA GLU A 131 -19.88 -14.11 22.06
C GLU A 131 -18.50 -14.31 21.40
N GLY A 132 -17.72 -13.24 21.23
CA GLY A 132 -16.46 -13.24 20.49
C GLY A 132 -15.42 -14.21 21.05
N GLU A 133 -15.39 -14.45 22.37
CA GLU A 133 -14.48 -15.43 22.99
C GLU A 133 -14.86 -16.90 22.69
N LYS A 134 -16.10 -17.15 22.24
CA LYS A 134 -16.59 -18.51 21.92
C LYS A 134 -16.34 -18.91 20.47
N LEU A 135 -15.92 -17.95 19.63
CA LEU A 135 -15.71 -18.13 18.20
C LEU A 135 -14.32 -17.60 17.82
N PRO A 136 -13.56 -18.29 16.95
CA PRO A 136 -12.30 -17.75 16.44
C PRO A 136 -12.55 -16.64 15.39
N LEU A 137 -13.09 -15.51 15.82
CA LEU A 137 -13.39 -14.37 14.96
C LEU A 137 -12.11 -13.67 14.49
N LEU A 138 -11.98 -13.48 13.19
CA LEU A 138 -10.91 -12.71 12.57
C LEU A 138 -11.31 -11.25 12.31
N GLY A 139 -12.61 -10.98 12.14
CA GLY A 139 -13.11 -9.63 11.91
C GLY A 139 -14.59 -9.58 11.57
N VAL A 140 -15.13 -8.36 11.52
CA VAL A 140 -16.53 -8.07 11.19
C VAL A 140 -16.60 -7.02 10.09
N SER A 141 -17.40 -7.25 9.06
CA SER A 141 -17.80 -6.25 8.07
C SER A 141 -19.28 -5.91 8.28
N ALA A 142 -19.56 -4.69 8.69
CA ALA A 142 -20.88 -4.20 9.06
C ALA A 142 -21.29 -3.07 8.11
N LEU A 143 -22.40 -3.22 7.40
CA LEU A 143 -22.95 -2.20 6.51
C LEU A 143 -24.32 -1.70 7.00
N GLY A 144 -24.52 -0.39 6.96
CA GLY A 144 -25.85 0.22 7.03
C GLY A 144 -26.45 0.21 8.44
N ILE A 145 -25.62 0.48 9.45
CA ILE A 145 -26.08 0.61 10.83
C ILE A 145 -25.56 1.88 11.50
N ILE A 146 -26.47 2.69 12.04
CA ILE A 146 -26.14 3.95 12.70
C ILE A 146 -26.97 4.05 13.98
N PRO A 147 -26.35 3.95 15.17
CA PRO A 147 -27.07 4.15 16.42
C PRO A 147 -27.44 5.63 16.54
N THR A 148 -28.74 5.93 16.61
CA THR A 148 -29.26 7.29 16.80
C THR A 148 -30.21 7.31 18.01
N LYS A 149 -30.29 8.46 18.69
CA LYS A 149 -31.33 8.72 19.71
C LYS A 149 -32.62 9.27 19.09
N ASP A 150 -32.48 9.89 17.92
CA ASP A 150 -33.54 10.59 17.22
C ASP A 150 -34.14 9.65 16.17
N HIS A 151 -34.97 8.73 16.63
CA HIS A 151 -35.74 7.85 15.74
C HIS A 151 -36.88 8.64 15.08
N PRO A 152 -37.22 8.39 13.81
CA PRO A 152 -38.38 9.02 13.21
C PRO A 152 -39.64 8.56 13.96
N ALA A 153 -40.23 9.45 14.76
CA ALA A 153 -41.39 9.15 15.61
C ALA A 153 -42.52 8.48 14.81
N GLY A 154 -42.77 8.95 13.59
CA GLY A 154 -43.79 8.38 12.70
C GLY A 154 -43.58 6.91 12.33
N LEU A 155 -42.34 6.41 12.29
CA LEU A 155 -42.05 5.01 11.97
C LEU A 155 -42.31 4.11 13.18
N VAL A 156 -41.97 4.56 14.39
CA VAL A 156 -42.30 3.85 15.64
C VAL A 156 -43.81 3.79 15.84
N ASP A 157 -44.52 4.89 15.59
CA ASP A 157 -45.98 4.95 15.70
C ASP A 157 -46.66 4.05 14.66
N MET A 158 -46.14 4.01 13.42
CA MET A 158 -46.61 3.10 12.37
C MET A 158 -46.44 1.63 12.78
N LEU A 159 -45.30 1.25 13.37
CA LEU A 159 -45.10 -0.13 13.85
C LEU A 159 -46.08 -0.48 14.99
N LYS A 160 -46.47 0.48 15.84
CA LYS A 160 -47.39 0.26 16.97
C LYS A 160 -48.87 0.31 16.60
N ALA A 161 -49.23 0.83 15.43
CA ALA A 161 -50.63 1.07 15.04
C ALA A 161 -51.48 -0.20 14.89
N ASP A 162 -50.86 -1.35 14.61
CA ASP A 162 -51.52 -2.66 14.51
C ASP A 162 -50.75 -3.70 15.35
N PRO A 163 -51.05 -3.84 16.66
CA PRO A 163 -50.28 -4.69 17.56
C PRO A 163 -50.49 -6.20 17.33
N GLU A 164 -51.59 -6.60 16.70
CA GLU A 164 -51.92 -8.02 16.46
C GLU A 164 -51.17 -8.61 15.26
N ASN A 165 -50.83 -7.77 14.27
CA ASN A 165 -50.00 -8.20 13.16
C ASN A 165 -48.51 -8.09 13.53
N PRO A 166 -47.77 -9.19 13.72
CA PRO A 166 -46.36 -9.14 14.13
C PRO A 166 -45.42 -8.62 13.04
N ARG A 167 -45.93 -8.43 11.81
CA ARG A 167 -45.16 -7.99 10.65
C ARG A 167 -45.59 -6.62 10.16
N PHE A 168 -44.68 -5.93 9.48
CA PHE A 168 -44.96 -4.72 8.71
C PHE A 168 -44.51 -4.90 7.25
N ILE A 169 -45.16 -4.18 6.35
CA ILE A 169 -44.82 -4.16 4.92
C ILE A 169 -44.45 -2.73 4.57
N VAL A 170 -43.35 -2.56 3.85
CA VAL A 170 -43.01 -1.29 3.22
C VAL A 170 -43.57 -1.33 1.80
N GLU A 171 -44.54 -0.48 1.51
CA GLU A 171 -45.06 -0.35 0.15
C GLU A 171 -43.99 0.23 -0.78
N ALA A 172 -43.92 -0.25 -2.02
CA ALA A 172 -42.94 0.18 -3.02
C ALA A 172 -43.32 1.55 -3.63
N SER A 173 -43.52 2.57 -2.79
CA SER A 173 -43.71 3.95 -3.24
C SER A 173 -42.38 4.54 -3.73
N PRO A 174 -42.40 5.58 -4.59
CA PRO A 174 -41.19 6.28 -5.00
C PRO A 174 -40.33 6.74 -3.81
N GLU A 175 -40.95 7.21 -2.74
CA GLU A 175 -40.28 7.68 -1.52
C GLU A 175 -39.62 6.53 -0.77
N ALA A 176 -40.29 5.39 -0.65
CA ALA A 176 -39.72 4.20 -0.02
C ALA A 176 -38.56 3.63 -0.83
N ILE A 177 -38.70 3.59 -2.17
CA ILE A 177 -37.62 3.18 -3.06
C ILE A 177 -36.42 4.11 -2.90
N GLU A 178 -36.62 5.42 -2.92
CA GLU A 178 -35.52 6.39 -2.73
C GLU A 178 -34.86 6.21 -1.36
N ALA A 179 -35.63 5.99 -0.30
CA ALA A 179 -35.10 5.84 1.06
C ALA A 179 -34.23 4.58 1.24
N PHE A 180 -34.67 3.43 0.69
CA PHE A 180 -33.97 2.16 0.89
C PHE A 180 -32.96 1.82 -0.21
N MET A 181 -33.23 2.25 -1.44
CA MET A 181 -32.42 1.91 -2.61
C MET A 181 -31.55 3.08 -3.10
N GLY A 182 -31.83 4.29 -2.64
CA GLY A 182 -31.20 5.53 -3.12
C GLY A 182 -31.93 6.14 -4.33
N PRO A 183 -31.52 7.34 -4.77
CA PRO A 183 -32.13 8.01 -5.89
C PRO A 183 -31.99 7.23 -7.21
N PRO A 184 -32.80 7.53 -8.24
CA PRO A 184 -32.73 6.84 -9.55
C PRO A 184 -31.34 6.86 -10.21
N SER A 185 -30.46 7.77 -9.84
CA SER A 185 -29.08 7.83 -10.34
C SER A 185 -28.19 6.67 -9.86
N VAL A 186 -28.51 6.04 -8.72
CA VAL A 186 -27.66 5.00 -8.11
C VAL A 186 -28.23 3.59 -8.19
N ILE A 187 -29.49 3.43 -8.60
CA ILE A 187 -30.13 2.13 -8.82
C ILE A 187 -30.44 1.88 -10.30
N ASP A 188 -30.36 0.63 -10.72
CA ASP A 188 -30.91 0.18 -11.99
C ASP A 188 -32.41 -0.12 -11.83
N SER A 189 -33.26 0.61 -12.55
CA SER A 189 -34.72 0.44 -12.46
C SER A 189 -35.19 -0.95 -12.90
N SER A 190 -34.40 -1.69 -13.70
CA SER A 190 -34.72 -3.07 -14.08
C SER A 190 -34.66 -4.03 -12.90
N ILE A 191 -33.86 -3.74 -11.87
CA ILE A 191 -33.78 -4.53 -10.64
C ILE A 191 -35.11 -4.46 -9.88
N LEU A 192 -35.69 -3.26 -9.78
CA LEU A 192 -36.92 -3.01 -9.01
C LEU A 192 -38.13 -3.81 -9.50
N VAL A 193 -38.15 -4.16 -10.79
CA VAL A 193 -39.25 -4.90 -11.43
C VAL A 193 -38.91 -6.37 -11.69
N HIS A 194 -37.74 -6.83 -11.23
CA HIS A 194 -37.30 -8.18 -11.51
C HIS A 194 -38.13 -9.23 -10.75
N PRO A 195 -38.50 -10.37 -11.38
CA PRO A 195 -39.38 -11.37 -10.76
C PRO A 195 -38.86 -12.01 -9.46
N THR A 196 -37.55 -11.93 -9.18
CA THR A 196 -36.96 -12.51 -7.96
C THR A 196 -36.91 -11.56 -6.77
N MET A 197 -37.26 -10.28 -6.92
CA MET A 197 -37.33 -9.32 -5.80
C MET A 197 -38.24 -9.78 -4.65
N PRO A 198 -39.45 -10.32 -4.89
CA PRO A 198 -40.33 -10.83 -3.83
C PRO A 198 -39.80 -12.09 -3.11
N LEU A 199 -38.78 -12.76 -3.66
CA LEU A 199 -38.12 -13.90 -3.00
C LEU A 199 -37.05 -13.43 -2.00
N ILE A 200 -36.57 -12.20 -2.15
CA ILE A 200 -35.53 -11.59 -1.32
C ILE A 200 -36.14 -10.80 -0.18
N PHE A 201 -37.11 -9.95 -0.50
CA PHE A 201 -37.78 -9.06 0.45
C PHE A 201 -39.07 -9.70 0.95
N GLU A 202 -39.21 -9.78 2.27
CA GLU A 202 -40.37 -10.35 2.94
C GLU A 202 -40.87 -9.41 4.05
N PRO A 203 -42.12 -9.54 4.53
CA PRO A 203 -42.65 -8.64 5.55
C PRO A 203 -41.78 -8.67 6.82
N GLY A 204 -41.30 -7.50 7.23
CA GLY A 204 -40.35 -7.34 8.32
C GLY A 204 -41.00 -7.57 9.69
N LEU A 205 -40.20 -7.93 10.69
CA LEU A 205 -40.68 -8.17 12.06
C LEU A 205 -40.74 -6.86 12.84
N LYS A 206 -41.91 -6.55 13.41
CA LYS A 206 -42.07 -5.33 14.23
C LYS A 206 -41.23 -5.39 15.51
N SER A 207 -41.18 -6.56 16.16
CA SER A 207 -40.53 -6.72 17.46
C SER A 207 -39.03 -6.42 17.45
N GLU A 208 -38.30 -6.80 16.39
CA GLU A 208 -36.86 -6.50 16.30
C GLU A 208 -36.57 -5.02 16.03
N LEU A 209 -37.42 -4.33 15.28
CA LEU A 209 -37.27 -2.89 15.03
C LEU A 209 -37.65 -2.08 16.27
N LEU A 210 -38.71 -2.48 16.96
CA LEU A 210 -39.11 -1.88 18.23
C LEU A 210 -38.03 -2.04 19.30
N GLU A 211 -37.36 -3.19 19.36
CA GLU A 211 -36.19 -3.39 20.22
C GLU A 211 -35.01 -2.53 19.77
N TRP A 212 -34.66 -2.53 18.48
CA TRP A 212 -33.53 -1.75 17.95
C TRP A 212 -33.66 -0.24 18.22
N TRP A 213 -34.88 0.29 18.15
CA TRP A 213 -35.18 1.71 18.39
C TRP A 213 -35.57 2.03 19.84
N ASP A 214 -35.48 1.07 20.75
CA ASP A 214 -35.64 1.36 22.17
C ASP A 214 -34.39 2.08 22.69
N LEU A 215 -34.58 3.08 23.57
CA LEU A 215 -33.47 3.84 24.14
C LEU A 215 -32.50 2.96 24.94
N SER A 216 -33.00 1.89 25.56
CA SER A 216 -32.15 0.92 26.25
C SER A 216 -31.21 0.22 25.28
N TRP A 217 -31.63 -0.02 24.04
CA TRP A 217 -30.81 -0.64 23.02
C TRP A 217 -29.77 0.33 22.45
N TYR A 218 -30.12 1.60 22.23
CA TYR A 218 -29.12 2.63 21.92
C TYR A 218 -28.03 2.69 23.00
N ASN A 219 -28.43 2.74 24.28
CA ASN A 219 -27.49 2.78 25.40
C ASN A 219 -26.63 1.52 25.45
N ARG A 220 -27.20 0.33 25.21
CA ARG A 220 -26.44 -0.91 25.14
C ARG A 220 -25.46 -0.89 23.97
N PHE A 221 -25.86 -0.40 22.79
CA PHE A 221 -24.98 -0.36 21.64
C PHE A 221 -23.76 0.52 21.92
N VAL A 222 -23.99 1.74 22.43
CA VAL A 222 -22.94 2.71 22.75
C VAL A 222 -22.02 2.24 23.87
N ASN A 223 -22.58 1.66 24.94
CA ASN A 223 -21.81 1.37 26.16
C ASN A 223 -21.28 -0.07 26.22
N GLU A 224 -21.86 -1.00 25.47
CA GLU A 224 -21.52 -2.43 25.57
C GLU A 224 -21.12 -3.01 24.21
N VAL A 225 -21.93 -2.85 23.15
CA VAL A 225 -21.66 -3.51 21.85
C VAL A 225 -20.44 -2.89 21.16
N ALA A 226 -20.47 -1.59 20.88
CA ALA A 226 -19.39 -0.91 20.17
C ALA A 226 -18.03 -1.01 20.88
N PRO A 227 -17.89 -0.72 22.20
CA PRO A 227 -16.64 -0.94 22.91
C PRO A 227 -16.34 -2.43 23.14
N GLY A 228 -17.32 -3.33 23.00
CA GLY A 228 -17.13 -4.78 23.11
C GLY A 228 -16.46 -5.42 21.89
N VAL A 229 -16.47 -4.77 20.73
CA VAL A 229 -15.85 -5.31 19.51
C VAL A 229 -14.32 -5.24 19.60
N ARG A 230 -13.67 -6.39 19.77
CA ARG A 230 -12.21 -6.53 19.94
C ARG A 230 -11.49 -7.20 18.77
N VAL A 231 -12.17 -7.30 17.63
CA VAL A 231 -11.63 -7.83 16.37
C VAL A 231 -11.60 -6.72 15.32
N PRO A 232 -10.74 -6.79 14.29
CA PRO A 232 -10.77 -5.87 13.17
C PRO A 232 -12.20 -5.65 12.64
N LEU A 233 -12.54 -4.39 12.36
CA LEU A 233 -13.87 -3.97 11.97
C LEU A 233 -13.81 -3.15 10.68
N GLN A 234 -14.57 -3.57 9.68
CA GLN A 234 -14.96 -2.74 8.55
C GLN A 234 -16.37 -2.22 8.81
N PHE A 235 -16.50 -0.93 9.06
CA PHE A 235 -17.76 -0.25 9.36
C PHE A 235 -18.14 0.64 8.17
N LEU A 236 -19.25 0.35 7.50
CA LEU A 236 -19.62 0.97 6.24
C LEU A 236 -21.03 1.50 6.31
N ALA A 237 -21.30 2.57 5.57
CA ALA A 237 -22.65 3.03 5.28
C ALA A 237 -22.72 3.61 3.86
N ALA A 238 -23.93 3.68 3.31
CA ALA A 238 -24.15 4.18 1.97
C ALA A 238 -24.08 5.72 1.88
N GLU A 239 -23.81 6.27 0.69
CA GLU A 239 -24.00 7.69 0.42
C GLU A 239 -25.45 8.13 0.66
N TYR A 240 -26.41 7.29 0.28
CA TYR A 240 -27.84 7.49 0.52
C TYR A 240 -28.33 6.47 1.56
N GLU A 241 -28.14 6.76 2.84
CA GLU A 241 -28.46 5.84 3.94
C GLU A 241 -29.77 6.23 4.64
N LEU A 242 -30.32 5.31 5.44
CA LEU A 242 -31.43 5.59 6.34
C LEU A 242 -31.03 6.64 7.40
N GLY A 243 -31.20 7.91 7.06
CA GLY A 243 -30.90 9.05 7.93
C GLY A 243 -30.28 10.25 7.21
N TRP A 244 -29.78 10.09 5.98
CA TRP A 244 -29.19 11.19 5.20
C TRP A 244 -29.33 10.98 3.69
N LYS A 245 -29.22 12.06 2.92
CA LYS A 245 -29.39 12.05 1.46
C LYS A 245 -28.10 12.31 0.67
N GLY A 246 -26.95 12.20 1.33
CA GLY A 246 -25.65 12.33 0.67
C GLY A 246 -24.50 12.34 1.66
N ILE A 247 -23.28 12.16 1.16
CA ILE A 247 -22.05 12.10 1.96
C ILE A 247 -21.88 13.34 2.84
N LYS A 248 -22.18 14.54 2.33
CA LYS A 248 -21.98 15.79 3.08
C LYS A 248 -22.78 15.82 4.39
N ASP A 249 -24.01 15.32 4.36
CA ASP A 249 -24.91 15.32 5.52
C ASP A 249 -24.66 14.10 6.41
N GLY A 250 -24.27 12.97 5.81
CA GLY A 250 -24.02 11.72 6.51
C GLY A 250 -22.67 11.66 7.24
N GLN A 251 -21.62 12.30 6.71
CA GLN A 251 -20.25 12.14 7.21
C GLN A 251 -20.12 12.45 8.72
N PRO A 252 -20.64 13.56 9.26
CA PRO A 252 -20.52 13.84 10.69
C PRO A 252 -21.22 12.80 11.58
N ILE A 253 -22.37 12.29 11.12
CA ILE A 253 -23.16 11.28 11.84
C ILE A 253 -22.40 9.94 11.82
N PHE A 254 -21.87 9.58 10.66
CA PHE A 254 -21.10 8.38 10.45
C PHE A 254 -19.80 8.39 11.27
N ASP A 255 -19.06 9.50 11.26
CA ASP A 255 -17.82 9.66 12.03
C ASP A 255 -18.07 9.50 13.53
N HIS A 256 -19.16 10.08 14.04
CA HIS A 256 -19.57 9.89 15.42
C HIS A 256 -19.88 8.41 15.74
N ALA A 257 -20.63 7.73 14.88
CA ALA A 257 -20.93 6.31 15.05
C ALA A 257 -19.68 5.42 14.98
N ALA A 258 -18.78 5.69 14.03
CA ALA A 258 -17.51 4.99 13.90
C ALA A 258 -16.60 5.20 15.13
N GLY A 259 -16.62 6.40 15.72
CA GLY A 259 -15.88 6.74 16.92
C GLY A 259 -16.28 5.95 18.18
N LEU A 260 -17.44 5.27 18.17
CA LEU A 260 -17.88 4.43 19.29
C LEU A 260 -17.05 3.14 19.43
N PHE A 261 -16.41 2.68 18.36
CA PHE A 261 -15.62 1.44 18.34
C PHE A 261 -14.20 1.67 18.88
N THR A 262 -14.08 1.87 20.19
CA THR A 262 -12.82 2.28 20.83
C THR A 262 -11.82 1.14 21.03
N ASN A 263 -12.26 -0.11 21.02
CA ASN A 263 -11.42 -1.28 21.33
C ASN A 263 -11.14 -2.19 20.12
N THR A 264 -11.57 -1.81 18.91
CA THR A 264 -11.22 -2.58 17.71
C THR A 264 -9.75 -2.33 17.36
N PRO A 265 -8.95 -3.38 17.10
CA PRO A 265 -7.53 -3.24 16.77
C PRO A 265 -7.28 -2.60 15.39
N LYS A 266 -8.29 -2.59 14.51
CA LYS A 266 -8.23 -1.96 13.18
C LYS A 266 -9.64 -1.59 12.74
N LEU A 267 -9.87 -0.31 12.44
CA LEU A 267 -11.14 0.22 11.96
C LEU A 267 -11.01 0.72 10.52
N ASP A 268 -11.67 0.06 9.57
CA ASP A 268 -11.93 0.55 8.20
C ASP A 268 -13.32 1.18 8.18
N ALA A 269 -13.40 2.49 8.45
CA ALA A 269 -14.65 3.24 8.49
C ALA A 269 -14.77 4.20 7.30
N ARG A 270 -15.78 4.01 6.45
CA ARG A 270 -16.03 4.90 5.31
C ARG A 270 -17.47 4.85 4.79
N LEU A 271 -17.91 5.98 4.23
CA LEU A 271 -19.12 6.04 3.41
C LEU A 271 -18.82 5.57 1.98
N LEU A 272 -19.67 4.71 1.43
CA LEU A 272 -19.54 4.19 0.07
C LEU A 272 -20.37 5.04 -0.92
N PRO A 273 -19.75 5.57 -1.99
CA PRO A 273 -20.45 6.43 -2.95
C PRO A 273 -21.35 5.63 -3.91
N GLY A 274 -22.41 6.28 -4.36
CA GLY A 274 -23.28 5.80 -5.43
C GLY A 274 -24.09 4.55 -5.09
N GLY A 275 -24.62 4.49 -3.86
CA GLY A 275 -25.56 3.44 -3.47
C GLY A 275 -26.47 3.84 -2.31
N GLY A 276 -27.53 3.05 -2.13
CA GLY A 276 -28.51 3.17 -1.06
C GLY A 276 -28.27 2.23 0.13
N HIS A 277 -29.16 2.24 1.14
CA HIS A 277 -29.15 1.30 2.27
C HIS A 277 -29.04 -0.16 1.83
N ASN A 278 -29.78 -0.53 0.78
CA ASN A 278 -29.70 -1.84 0.12
C ASN A 278 -28.62 -1.83 -0.97
N PHE A 279 -27.37 -1.62 -0.55
CA PHE A 279 -26.25 -1.30 -1.43
C PHE A 279 -25.95 -2.42 -2.46
N GLU A 280 -26.26 -3.67 -2.12
CA GLU A 280 -26.15 -4.85 -2.99
C GLU A 280 -26.97 -4.73 -4.29
N PHE A 281 -27.97 -3.84 -4.34
CA PHE A 281 -28.83 -3.57 -5.50
C PHE A 281 -28.47 -2.26 -6.20
N SER A 282 -27.45 -1.55 -5.71
CA SER A 282 -26.96 -0.31 -6.32
C SER A 282 -26.06 -0.60 -7.52
N ARG A 283 -25.96 0.34 -8.46
CA ARG A 283 -25.05 0.25 -9.62
C ARG A 283 -23.59 0.01 -9.21
N ASN A 284 -23.23 0.51 -8.02
CA ASN A 284 -21.90 0.37 -7.45
C ASN A 284 -21.75 -0.83 -6.50
N ALA A 285 -22.63 -1.84 -6.51
CA ALA A 285 -22.52 -3.02 -5.64
C ALA A 285 -21.14 -3.71 -5.67
N SER A 286 -20.43 -3.62 -6.80
CA SER A 286 -19.05 -4.11 -6.95
C SER A 286 -18.04 -3.39 -6.04
N LEU A 287 -18.26 -2.11 -5.69
CA LEU A 287 -17.43 -1.38 -4.73
C LEU A 287 -17.54 -1.99 -3.33
N LEU A 288 -18.75 -2.33 -2.90
CA LEU A 288 -18.98 -2.99 -1.61
C LEU A 288 -18.36 -4.39 -1.59
N GLN A 289 -18.54 -5.15 -2.67
CA GLN A 289 -17.92 -6.48 -2.79
C GLN A 289 -16.39 -6.39 -2.71
N LYS A 290 -15.79 -5.47 -3.46
CA LYS A 290 -14.34 -5.22 -3.43
C LYS A 290 -13.87 -4.81 -2.04
N ALA A 291 -14.59 -3.91 -1.36
CA ALA A 291 -14.27 -3.51 0.00
C ALA A 291 -14.28 -4.69 0.98
N ARG A 292 -15.27 -5.59 0.87
CA ARG A 292 -15.35 -6.82 1.69
C ARG A 292 -14.19 -7.77 1.39
N GLU A 293 -13.83 -7.97 0.12
CA GLU A 293 -12.71 -8.81 -0.29
C GLU A 293 -11.36 -8.27 0.19
N GLU A 294 -11.13 -6.96 0.06
CA GLU A 294 -9.94 -6.29 0.59
C GLU A 294 -9.83 -6.46 2.10
N PHE A 295 -10.93 -6.25 2.82
CA PHE A 295 -10.99 -6.46 4.26
C PHE A 295 -10.67 -7.91 4.62
N VAL A 296 -11.40 -8.88 4.07
CA VAL A 296 -11.21 -10.31 4.33
C VAL A 296 -9.80 -10.76 4.01
N ASN A 297 -9.24 -10.37 2.86
CA ASN A 297 -7.88 -10.72 2.48
C ASN A 297 -6.83 -10.12 3.43
N GLY A 298 -7.08 -8.90 3.92
CA GLY A 298 -6.26 -8.26 4.93
C GLY A 298 -6.28 -8.94 6.31
N LEU A 299 -7.28 -9.76 6.60
CA LEU A 299 -7.34 -10.57 7.84
C LEU A 299 -6.50 -11.85 7.74
N ILE A 300 -6.42 -12.44 6.55
CA ILE A 300 -5.83 -13.77 6.29
C ILE A 300 -4.32 -13.71 6.08
N SER A 301 -3.78 -12.53 5.78
CA SER A 301 -2.34 -12.30 5.62
C SER A 301 -1.55 -12.35 6.94
N SER A 302 -2.14 -12.87 8.03
CA SER A 302 -1.58 -12.92 9.37
C SER A 302 -0.96 -14.29 9.74
N SER A 303 0.27 -14.53 9.30
CA SER A 303 1.27 -15.19 10.18
C SER A 303 2.03 -14.10 10.93
N PRO A 304 2.50 -14.34 12.17
CA PRO A 304 2.81 -13.27 13.11
C PRO A 304 4.03 -12.48 12.67
N LYS A 305 3.81 -11.26 12.16
CA LYS A 305 4.82 -10.20 12.11
C LYS A 305 4.14 -8.85 12.37
N THR A 306 4.52 -8.25 13.50
CA THR A 306 4.64 -6.81 13.77
C THR A 306 3.71 -5.86 13.01
N ALA A 307 2.79 -5.24 13.75
CA ALA A 307 2.00 -4.03 13.44
C ALA A 307 2.15 -3.50 11.99
N HIS A 308 1.19 -3.83 11.12
CA HIS A 308 1.14 -3.34 9.75
C HIS A 308 0.04 -2.27 9.60
N ASP A 309 0.48 -1.08 9.21
CA ASP A 309 -0.33 0.03 8.74
C ASP A 309 -0.90 -0.31 7.33
N PRO A 310 -2.24 -0.22 7.10
CA PRO A 310 -2.88 -0.51 5.82
C PRO A 310 -2.44 0.39 4.64
N ASP A 311 -1.79 1.53 4.90
CA ASP A 311 -1.21 2.40 3.85
C ASP A 311 0.21 1.98 3.41
N ALA A 312 0.77 0.92 4.00
CA ALA A 312 2.11 0.46 3.71
C ALA A 312 2.15 -0.65 2.65
N PHE A 313 2.84 -0.41 1.54
CA PHE A 313 2.99 -1.39 0.46
C PHE A 313 3.71 -2.68 0.93
N SER A 314 3.37 -3.80 0.31
CA SER A 314 3.97 -5.13 0.56
C SER A 314 4.72 -5.68 -0.65
N GLU A 315 4.61 -5.03 -1.81
CA GLU A 315 5.30 -5.38 -3.06
C GLU A 315 5.73 -4.12 -3.81
N ILE A 316 6.74 -4.25 -4.66
CA ILE A 316 7.20 -3.17 -5.54
C ILE A 316 6.46 -3.26 -6.88
N PRO A 317 5.71 -2.21 -7.30
CA PRO A 317 4.92 -2.23 -8.52
C PRO A 317 5.76 -2.52 -9.77
N LEU A 318 5.23 -3.32 -10.70
CA LEU A 318 5.80 -3.56 -12.03
C LEU A 318 4.95 -2.87 -13.10
N LEU A 319 5.56 -1.94 -13.84
CA LEU A 319 4.91 -1.19 -14.91
C LEU A 319 5.52 -1.56 -16.26
N ASP A 320 4.69 -1.67 -17.29
CA ASP A 320 5.14 -1.90 -18.68
C ASP A 320 5.25 -0.55 -19.40
N PHE A 321 6.47 -0.11 -19.70
CA PHE A 321 6.73 1.18 -20.33
C PHE A 321 6.15 1.27 -21.75
N ALA A 322 5.93 0.15 -22.43
CA ALA A 322 5.31 0.15 -23.76
C ALA A 322 3.91 0.78 -23.74
N LEU A 323 3.19 0.68 -22.61
CA LEU A 323 1.86 1.29 -22.45
C LEU A 323 1.89 2.83 -22.46
N ALA A 324 3.03 3.44 -22.17
CA ALA A 324 3.19 4.90 -22.20
C ALA A 324 3.27 5.46 -23.64
N ASN A 325 3.55 4.60 -24.62
CA ASN A 325 3.76 5.00 -26.02
C ASN A 325 2.49 4.98 -26.88
N ASP A 326 1.37 4.46 -26.35
CA ASP A 326 0.08 4.41 -27.05
C ASP A 326 -0.95 5.26 -26.31
N ILE A 327 -1.63 6.15 -27.03
CA ILE A 327 -2.66 7.05 -26.52
C ILE A 327 -3.77 6.29 -25.77
N ALA A 328 -4.16 5.09 -26.25
CA ALA A 328 -5.21 4.30 -25.65
C ALA A 328 -4.81 3.70 -24.29
N THR A 329 -3.53 3.38 -24.10
CA THR A 329 -3.04 2.72 -22.88
C THR A 329 -2.33 3.66 -21.91
N LYS A 330 -1.85 4.82 -22.39
CA LYS A 330 -1.12 5.80 -21.59
C LYS A 330 -1.87 6.24 -20.33
N PRO A 331 -3.20 6.49 -20.34
CA PRO A 331 -3.92 6.86 -19.12
C PRO A 331 -3.79 5.82 -17.99
N LYS A 332 -3.87 4.52 -18.33
CA LYS A 332 -3.71 3.43 -17.36
C LYS A 332 -2.28 3.34 -16.82
N PHE A 333 -1.29 3.61 -17.67
CA PHE A 333 0.11 3.71 -17.25
C PHE A 333 0.31 4.87 -16.28
N LEU A 334 -0.22 6.06 -16.60
CA LEU A 334 -0.13 7.25 -15.75
C LEU A 334 -0.81 7.05 -14.39
N GLU A 335 -1.98 6.40 -14.34
CA GLU A 335 -2.65 6.05 -13.09
C GLU A 335 -1.80 5.10 -12.23
N SER A 336 -1.24 4.07 -12.86
CA SER A 336 -0.35 3.11 -12.17
C SER A 336 0.93 3.78 -11.67
N LEU A 337 1.49 4.69 -12.47
CA LEU A 337 2.68 5.47 -12.15
C LEU A 337 2.41 6.40 -10.97
N ARG A 338 1.30 7.17 -11.01
CA ARG A 338 0.84 8.02 -9.90
C ARG A 338 0.78 7.23 -8.60
N ARG A 339 0.16 6.05 -8.62
CA ARG A 339 0.05 5.19 -7.44
C ARG A 339 1.42 4.75 -6.91
N ALA A 340 2.35 4.40 -7.80
CA ALA A 340 3.69 3.97 -7.42
C ALA A 340 4.52 5.10 -6.82
N ILE A 341 4.56 6.28 -7.46
CA ILE A 341 5.38 7.41 -6.99
C ILE A 341 4.84 8.05 -5.71
N VAL A 342 3.52 8.02 -5.49
CA VAL A 342 2.89 8.58 -4.28
C VAL A 342 3.01 7.62 -3.09
N ASN A 343 2.70 6.34 -3.28
CA ASN A 343 2.55 5.41 -2.15
C ASN A 343 3.78 4.56 -1.87
N VAL A 344 4.64 4.32 -2.88
CA VAL A 344 5.75 3.37 -2.79
C VAL A 344 7.10 4.05 -2.91
N GLY A 345 7.27 4.98 -3.86
CA GLY A 345 8.56 5.61 -4.15
C GLY A 345 9.56 4.72 -4.89
N PHE A 346 9.17 3.49 -5.22
CA PHE A 346 9.92 2.51 -6.00
C PHE A 346 8.99 1.82 -7.00
N LEU A 347 9.53 1.42 -8.14
CA LEU A 347 8.85 0.59 -9.12
C LEU A 347 9.86 -0.17 -10.00
N TYR A 348 9.42 -1.26 -10.61
CA TYR A 348 10.06 -1.84 -11.78
C TYR A 348 9.45 -1.27 -13.06
N ILE A 349 10.30 -1.04 -14.05
CA ILE A 349 9.89 -0.80 -15.43
C ILE A 349 10.33 -1.96 -16.30
N LYS A 350 9.36 -2.62 -16.92
CA LYS A 350 9.54 -3.57 -18.02
C LYS A 350 9.55 -2.83 -19.36
N ASN A 351 10.29 -3.39 -20.32
CA ASN A 351 10.44 -2.83 -21.67
C ASN A 351 10.94 -1.37 -21.66
N PRO A 352 11.95 -1.01 -20.84
CA PRO A 352 12.52 0.33 -20.91
C PRO A 352 13.06 0.58 -22.33
N PRO A 353 13.07 1.85 -22.81
CA PRO A 353 13.66 2.23 -24.09
C PRO A 353 15.19 2.27 -23.99
N VAL A 354 15.79 1.23 -23.42
CA VAL A 354 17.23 1.02 -23.25
C VAL A 354 17.56 -0.33 -23.86
N SER A 355 18.42 -0.34 -24.87
CA SER A 355 18.81 -1.51 -25.63
C SER A 355 19.38 -2.59 -24.72
N ILE A 356 18.91 -3.83 -24.91
CA ILE A 356 19.45 -5.01 -24.20
C ILE A 356 20.95 -5.16 -24.50
N ALA A 357 21.37 -4.93 -25.75
CA ALA A 357 22.78 -5.02 -26.13
C ALA A 357 23.65 -3.97 -25.40
N THR A 358 23.11 -2.77 -25.16
CA THR A 358 23.79 -1.71 -24.39
C THR A 358 23.92 -2.12 -22.92
N GLN A 359 22.86 -2.67 -22.33
CA GLN A 359 22.88 -3.20 -20.95
C GLN A 359 23.88 -4.36 -20.80
N GLU A 360 23.85 -5.34 -21.69
CA GLU A 360 24.76 -6.50 -21.68
C GLU A 360 26.22 -6.08 -21.86
N THR A 361 26.48 -5.11 -22.76
CA THR A 361 27.83 -4.57 -22.96
C THR A 361 28.33 -3.88 -21.69
N LEU A 362 27.50 -3.06 -21.04
CA LEU A 362 27.89 -2.43 -19.76
C LEU A 362 28.11 -3.49 -18.67
N ILE A 363 27.25 -4.49 -18.56
CA ILE A 363 27.40 -5.62 -17.62
C ILE A 363 28.76 -6.29 -17.80
N LYS A 364 29.07 -6.69 -19.03
CA LYS A 364 30.34 -7.34 -19.36
C LYS A 364 31.52 -6.45 -19.01
N LYS A 365 31.52 -5.19 -19.44
CA LYS A 365 32.60 -4.22 -19.20
C LYS A 365 32.76 -3.86 -17.73
N GLY A 366 31.67 -3.77 -16.98
CA GLY A 366 31.70 -3.53 -15.54
C GLY A 366 32.32 -4.70 -14.77
N ILE A 367 31.99 -5.95 -15.16
CA ILE A 367 32.59 -7.15 -14.56
C ILE A 367 34.10 -7.21 -14.90
N GLU A 368 34.47 -7.01 -16.17
CA GLU A 368 35.89 -6.91 -16.60
C GLU A 368 36.67 -5.88 -15.76
N LEU A 369 36.05 -4.74 -15.45
CA LEU A 369 36.66 -3.70 -14.60
C LEU A 369 36.88 -4.15 -13.16
N PHE A 370 35.92 -4.86 -12.56
CA PHE A 370 36.06 -5.37 -11.19
C PHE A 370 37.10 -6.48 -11.06
N ASP A 371 37.31 -7.24 -12.12
CA ASP A 371 38.24 -8.38 -12.19
C ASP A 371 39.69 -7.95 -12.51
N LEU A 372 39.93 -6.67 -12.79
CA LEU A 372 41.28 -6.15 -12.93
C LEU A 372 42.11 -6.33 -11.65
N PRO A 373 43.44 -6.51 -11.78
CA PRO A 373 44.38 -6.42 -10.67
C PRO A 373 44.19 -5.11 -9.89
N LEU A 374 44.40 -5.17 -8.58
CA LEU A 374 44.21 -4.00 -7.72
C LEU A 374 45.05 -2.81 -8.20
N GLU A 375 46.27 -3.05 -8.66
CA GLU A 375 47.19 -2.03 -9.16
C GLU A 375 46.60 -1.23 -10.32
N GLU A 376 45.86 -1.88 -11.22
CA GLU A 376 45.18 -1.22 -12.33
C GLU A 376 43.96 -0.43 -11.83
N LYS A 377 43.17 -0.99 -10.92
CA LYS A 377 42.03 -0.28 -10.30
C LYS A 377 42.49 0.98 -9.55
N LEU A 378 43.65 0.94 -8.90
CA LEU A 378 44.22 2.06 -8.15
C LEU A 378 44.73 3.21 -9.03
N LYS A 379 45.02 2.98 -10.32
CA LYS A 379 45.36 4.07 -11.25
C LYS A 379 44.20 5.06 -11.42
N ILE A 380 42.97 4.58 -11.32
CA ILE A 380 41.74 5.38 -11.38
C ILE A 380 41.06 5.49 -10.01
N GLU A 381 41.81 5.38 -8.91
CA GLU A 381 41.28 5.53 -7.54
C GLU A 381 40.59 6.88 -7.35
N MET A 382 39.44 6.90 -6.67
CA MET A 382 38.67 8.11 -6.40
C MET A 382 39.50 9.18 -5.68
N ALA A 383 40.41 8.77 -4.80
CA ALA A 383 41.38 9.66 -4.14
C ALA A 383 42.26 10.45 -5.13
N ASN A 384 42.47 9.97 -6.36
CA ASN A 384 43.20 10.70 -7.41
C ASN A 384 42.35 11.82 -8.05
N SER A 385 41.04 11.88 -7.78
CA SER A 385 40.12 12.87 -8.34
C SER A 385 39.54 13.77 -7.25
N LYS A 386 39.82 15.07 -7.33
CA LYS A 386 39.14 16.09 -6.53
C LYS A 386 37.62 16.17 -6.81
N HIS A 387 37.14 15.42 -7.80
CA HIS A 387 35.75 15.37 -8.24
C HIS A 387 34.94 14.18 -7.71
N PHE A 388 35.56 13.33 -6.88
CA PHE A 388 34.92 12.15 -6.30
C PHE A 388 34.41 11.15 -7.36
N LEU A 389 35.18 10.99 -8.44
CA LEU A 389 34.94 10.03 -9.54
C LEU A 389 36.11 9.05 -9.61
N GLY A 390 35.84 7.77 -9.83
CA GLY A 390 36.85 6.71 -9.84
C GLY A 390 36.55 5.55 -8.88
N TYR A 391 37.55 4.70 -8.66
CA TYR A 391 37.47 3.50 -7.82
C TYR A 391 37.48 3.82 -6.32
N ALA A 392 36.50 3.32 -5.59
CA ALA A 392 36.49 3.28 -4.13
C ALA A 392 36.67 1.83 -3.67
N ARG A 393 37.63 1.62 -2.76
CA ARG A 393 37.99 0.29 -2.26
C ARG A 393 36.86 -0.33 -1.43
N LEU A 394 36.97 -1.63 -1.21
CA LEU A 394 36.03 -2.35 -0.35
C LEU A 394 35.97 -1.70 1.04
N GLY A 395 34.77 -1.28 1.47
CA GLY A 395 34.54 -0.77 2.82
C GLY A 395 34.92 0.70 3.05
N THR A 396 35.26 1.48 2.01
CA THR A 396 35.67 2.89 2.22
C THR A 396 34.51 3.87 2.38
N GLU A 397 33.37 3.63 1.71
CA GLU A 397 32.21 4.53 1.83
C GLU A 397 31.43 4.24 3.13
N ILE A 398 31.01 5.28 3.83
CA ILE A 398 30.33 5.20 5.13
C ILE A 398 28.87 5.64 4.99
N THR A 399 27.93 4.75 5.30
CA THR A 399 26.50 5.05 5.37
C THR A 399 25.98 4.76 6.78
N ALA A 400 25.15 5.66 7.32
CA ALA A 400 24.62 5.54 8.69
C ALA A 400 25.71 5.28 9.75
N MET A 401 26.88 5.93 9.58
CA MET A 401 28.06 5.83 10.45
C MET A 401 28.74 4.46 10.47
N LYS A 402 28.43 3.57 9.53
CA LYS A 402 29.06 2.25 9.36
C LYS A 402 29.64 2.10 7.95
N PRO A 403 30.78 1.40 7.77
CA PRO A 403 31.30 1.06 6.45
C PRO A 403 30.31 0.23 5.62
N ASP A 404 30.20 0.56 4.34
CA ASP A 404 29.43 -0.21 3.35
C ASP A 404 30.33 -1.31 2.75
N TYR A 405 29.95 -2.59 2.91
CA TYR A 405 30.71 -3.73 2.42
C TYR A 405 30.51 -3.94 0.91
N ARG A 406 31.10 -3.02 0.15
CA ARG A 406 31.13 -2.99 -1.32
C ARG A 406 32.39 -2.32 -1.81
N GLU A 407 32.85 -2.71 -2.99
CA GLU A 407 33.74 -1.89 -3.82
C GLU A 407 32.93 -1.27 -4.97
N GLN A 408 33.34 -0.10 -5.46
CA GLN A 408 32.59 0.59 -6.51
C GLN A 408 33.46 1.49 -7.40
N PHE A 409 32.93 1.83 -8.58
CA PHE A 409 33.47 2.86 -9.45
C PHE A 409 32.38 3.90 -9.72
N ASP A 410 32.70 5.18 -9.50
CA ASP A 410 31.80 6.29 -9.78
C ASP A 410 32.22 6.98 -11.08
N PHE A 411 31.30 7.05 -12.05
CA PHE A 411 31.41 7.82 -13.29
C PHE A 411 30.27 8.85 -13.36
N ALA A 412 30.39 9.85 -14.22
CA ALA A 412 29.36 10.87 -14.44
C ALA A 412 29.28 11.28 -15.90
N THR A 413 28.25 12.06 -16.25
CA THR A 413 28.24 12.78 -17.52
C THR A 413 29.52 13.60 -17.66
N GLU A 414 30.23 13.43 -18.79
CA GLU A 414 31.51 14.09 -19.02
C GLU A 414 31.34 15.63 -19.03
N VAL A 415 32.06 16.30 -18.14
CA VAL A 415 32.07 17.77 -18.02
C VAL A 415 33.48 18.27 -17.70
N PRO A 416 33.86 19.48 -18.13
CA PRO A 416 35.16 20.05 -17.78
C PRO A 416 35.27 20.31 -16.27
N ALA A 417 36.51 20.39 -15.78
CA ALA A 417 36.75 20.80 -14.40
C ALA A 417 36.33 22.27 -14.18
N PRO A 418 35.76 22.61 -13.01
CA PRO A 418 35.49 24.00 -12.62
C PRO A 418 36.76 24.86 -12.62
N ARG A 419 36.58 26.17 -12.80
CA ARG A 419 37.69 27.13 -12.75
C ARG A 419 38.18 27.33 -11.32
N PRO A 420 39.47 27.67 -11.10
CA PRO A 420 40.01 27.85 -9.74
C PRO A 420 39.33 28.95 -8.90
N ASP A 421 38.69 29.94 -9.54
CA ASP A 421 37.95 31.04 -8.90
C ASP A 421 36.50 30.68 -8.56
N GLU A 422 36.01 29.52 -9.00
CA GLU A 422 34.64 29.09 -8.72
C GLU A 422 34.50 28.52 -7.30
N PRO A 423 33.31 28.63 -6.69
CA PRO A 423 33.07 28.08 -5.36
C PRO A 423 33.47 26.61 -5.23
N VAL A 424 34.07 26.25 -4.10
CA VAL A 424 34.69 24.93 -3.91
C VAL A 424 33.73 23.76 -4.15
N TRP A 425 32.44 23.93 -3.84
CA TRP A 425 31.39 22.93 -4.04
C TRP A 425 31.16 22.56 -5.51
N GLN A 426 31.56 23.41 -6.47
CA GLN A 426 31.51 23.06 -7.89
C GLN A 426 32.40 21.87 -8.24
N ASN A 427 33.44 21.58 -7.44
CA ASN A 427 34.29 20.41 -7.65
C ASN A 427 33.54 19.08 -7.55
N LEU A 428 32.28 19.03 -7.10
CA LEU A 428 31.42 17.82 -7.24
C LEU A 428 31.16 17.40 -8.69
N ARG A 429 31.57 18.23 -9.65
CA ARG A 429 31.52 18.04 -11.10
C ARG A 429 32.95 18.12 -11.65
N GLY A 430 33.26 17.30 -12.66
CA GLY A 430 34.54 17.33 -13.35
C GLY A 430 34.75 16.09 -14.22
N PRO A 431 35.95 15.94 -14.81
CA PRO A 431 36.26 14.84 -15.71
C PRO A 431 36.29 13.50 -14.98
N ASN A 432 35.87 12.45 -15.69
CA ASN A 432 35.97 11.07 -15.23
C ASN A 432 37.41 10.56 -15.24
N GLN A 433 37.68 9.52 -14.46
CA GLN A 433 38.91 8.74 -14.54
C GLN A 433 38.62 7.43 -15.28
N TRP A 434 39.12 7.32 -16.51
CA TRP A 434 38.88 6.16 -17.38
C TRP A 434 40.01 5.13 -17.26
N PRO A 435 39.72 3.82 -17.27
CA PRO A 435 40.76 2.82 -17.45
C PRO A 435 41.43 3.01 -18.82
N ASP A 436 42.69 2.60 -18.92
CA ASP A 436 43.42 2.68 -20.18
C ASP A 436 42.75 1.80 -21.25
N GLU A 437 42.68 2.31 -22.48
CA GLU A 437 42.04 1.62 -23.61
C GLU A 437 42.73 0.28 -23.93
N SER A 438 44.02 0.14 -23.60
CA SER A 438 44.76 -1.12 -23.75
C SER A 438 44.39 -2.18 -22.70
N VAL A 439 43.82 -1.76 -21.57
CA VAL A 439 43.45 -2.66 -20.45
C VAL A 439 42.01 -3.15 -20.62
N ILE A 440 41.08 -2.24 -20.91
CA ILE A 440 39.68 -2.59 -21.23
C ILE A 440 39.21 -1.83 -22.48
N PRO A 441 39.51 -2.34 -23.69
CA PRO A 441 39.09 -1.71 -24.93
C PRO A 441 37.57 -1.48 -24.98
N GLY A 442 37.16 -0.28 -25.36
CA GLY A 442 35.76 0.14 -25.51
C GLY A 442 35.02 0.41 -24.20
N PHE A 443 35.69 0.41 -23.03
CA PHE A 443 35.02 0.64 -21.74
C PHE A 443 34.30 1.99 -21.69
N ARG A 444 35.02 3.07 -22.04
CA ARG A 444 34.47 4.44 -22.03
C ARG A 444 33.23 4.53 -22.93
N VAL A 445 33.32 4.00 -24.15
CA VAL A 445 32.22 4.00 -25.12
C VAL A 445 31.00 3.25 -24.57
N ALA A 446 31.20 2.11 -23.91
CA ALA A 446 30.11 1.35 -23.29
C ALA A 446 29.40 2.15 -22.18
N VAL A 447 30.15 2.83 -21.31
CA VAL A 447 29.60 3.67 -20.25
C VAL A 447 28.86 4.88 -20.83
N GLU A 448 29.46 5.59 -21.78
CA GLU A 448 28.85 6.76 -22.43
C GLU A 448 27.56 6.39 -23.17
N ASN A 449 27.54 5.27 -23.91
CA ASN A 449 26.34 4.80 -24.59
C ASN A 449 25.20 4.47 -23.63
N TYR A 450 25.49 3.73 -22.55
CA TYR A 450 24.48 3.42 -21.54
C TYR A 450 23.95 4.68 -20.84
N MET A 451 24.84 5.59 -20.46
CA MET A 451 24.47 6.86 -19.83
C MET A 451 23.59 7.72 -20.74
N ASN A 452 23.86 7.75 -22.04
CA ASN A 452 23.04 8.46 -23.02
C ASN A 452 21.63 7.87 -23.15
N GLU A 453 21.49 6.54 -23.22
CA GLU A 453 20.18 5.89 -23.27
C GLU A 453 19.38 6.10 -21.96
N ILE A 454 20.03 6.00 -20.81
CA ILE A 454 19.40 6.28 -19.51
C ILE A 454 19.02 7.76 -19.39
N GLN A 455 19.82 8.70 -19.90
CA GLN A 455 19.46 10.12 -19.91
C GLN A 455 18.17 10.37 -20.70
N ASN A 456 18.00 9.74 -21.86
CA ASN A 456 16.78 9.83 -22.66
C ASN A 456 15.57 9.22 -21.93
N LEU A 457 15.75 8.07 -21.30
CA LEU A 457 14.73 7.48 -20.42
C LEU A 457 14.40 8.43 -19.27
N ALA A 458 15.39 9.01 -18.60
CA ALA A 458 15.19 9.87 -17.44
C ALA A 458 14.38 11.12 -17.77
N LEU A 459 14.66 11.75 -18.92
CA LEU A 459 13.88 12.90 -19.40
C LEU A 459 12.45 12.51 -19.78
N SER A 460 12.26 11.41 -20.52
CA SER A 460 10.91 10.96 -20.88
C SER A 460 10.10 10.54 -19.65
N PHE A 461 10.74 9.88 -18.68
CA PHE A 461 10.11 9.43 -17.45
C PHE A 461 9.76 10.59 -16.51
N SER A 462 10.60 11.64 -16.41
CA SER A 462 10.24 12.83 -15.65
C SER A 462 9.01 13.54 -16.22
N ARG A 463 8.85 13.56 -17.55
CA ARG A 463 7.65 14.09 -18.21
C ARG A 463 6.42 13.24 -17.94
N LEU A 464 6.55 11.91 -17.97
CA LEU A 464 5.47 10.99 -17.59
C LEU A 464 5.07 11.16 -16.12
N ILE A 465 6.02 11.45 -15.22
CA ILE A 465 5.70 11.80 -13.82
C ILE A 465 4.89 13.10 -13.77
N ALA A 466 5.29 14.14 -14.51
CA ALA A 466 4.53 15.40 -14.53
C ALA A 466 3.10 15.18 -15.03
N GLU A 467 2.92 14.43 -16.13
CA GLU A 467 1.60 14.04 -16.63
C GLU A 467 0.82 13.20 -15.60
N ALA A 468 1.48 12.26 -14.94
CA ALA A 468 0.87 11.48 -13.87
C ALA A 468 0.50 12.34 -12.65
N LEU A 469 1.03 13.55 -12.52
CA LEU A 469 0.63 14.52 -11.51
C LEU A 469 -0.31 15.59 -12.08
N ASP A 470 -0.92 15.36 -13.24
CA ASP A 470 -1.81 16.31 -13.94
C ASP A 470 -1.17 17.70 -14.15
N MET A 471 0.15 17.72 -14.37
CA MET A 471 0.95 18.91 -14.64
C MET A 471 1.38 18.95 -16.11
N ASP A 472 1.87 20.12 -16.56
CA ASP A 472 2.51 20.23 -17.87
C ASP A 472 3.72 19.28 -17.95
N PRO A 473 3.87 18.47 -19.02
CA PRO A 473 4.95 17.49 -19.13
C PRO A 473 6.34 18.09 -18.90
N ASN A 474 6.57 19.34 -19.28
CA ASN A 474 7.87 20.03 -19.20
C ASN A 474 8.10 20.73 -17.85
N SER A 475 7.20 20.59 -16.87
CA SER A 475 7.28 21.27 -15.57
C SER A 475 8.60 21.07 -14.83
N PHE A 476 9.27 19.94 -15.05
CA PHE A 476 10.54 19.62 -14.39
C PHE A 476 11.79 20.05 -15.18
N ASP A 477 11.67 20.40 -16.46
CA ASP A 477 12.82 20.60 -17.35
C ASP A 477 13.78 21.70 -16.82
N LYS A 478 13.24 22.71 -16.13
CA LYS A 478 14.01 23.82 -15.54
C LYS A 478 14.92 23.46 -14.37
N PHE A 479 14.72 22.29 -13.75
CA PHE A 479 15.53 21.83 -12.62
C PHE A 479 16.74 20.99 -13.05
N PHE A 480 16.95 20.81 -14.35
CA PHE A 480 18.04 20.01 -14.88
C PHE A 480 19.09 20.89 -15.55
N ASP A 481 20.36 20.53 -15.38
CA ASP A 481 21.46 21.14 -16.14
C ASP A 481 21.43 20.72 -17.61
N ILE A 482 22.06 21.52 -18.47
CA ILE A 482 22.30 21.19 -19.88
C ILE A 482 23.81 21.29 -20.14
N PRO A 483 24.51 20.18 -20.38
CA PRO A 483 24.03 18.79 -20.30
C PRO A 483 23.67 18.37 -18.86
N GLN A 484 22.76 17.39 -18.72
CA GLN A 484 22.37 16.86 -17.42
C GLN A 484 23.57 16.19 -16.75
N HIS A 485 23.80 16.49 -15.47
CA HIS A 485 24.87 15.88 -14.71
C HIS A 485 24.37 14.63 -13.97
N ASN A 486 24.36 13.50 -14.68
CA ASN A 486 23.98 12.20 -14.13
C ASN A 486 25.22 11.48 -13.61
N LYS A 487 25.07 10.64 -12.59
CA LYS A 487 26.16 9.83 -12.02
C LYS A 487 25.85 8.35 -12.15
N LEU A 488 26.76 7.57 -12.70
CA LEU A 488 26.72 6.11 -12.70
C LEU A 488 27.59 5.60 -11.56
N LYS A 489 27.08 4.64 -10.79
CA LYS A 489 27.93 3.78 -9.97
C LYS A 489 27.94 2.38 -10.56
N LEU A 490 29.12 1.79 -10.72
CA LEU A 490 29.25 0.35 -10.85
C LEU A 490 29.57 -0.18 -9.47
N VAL A 491 28.76 -1.09 -8.93
CA VAL A 491 28.92 -1.57 -7.54
C VAL A 491 29.02 -3.09 -7.51
N LYS A 492 29.96 -3.60 -6.72
CA LYS A 492 30.16 -5.03 -6.43
C LYS A 492 30.08 -5.27 -4.92
N TYR A 493 29.20 -6.18 -4.53
CA TYR A 493 29.07 -6.69 -3.17
C TYR A 493 29.60 -8.14 -3.14
N PRO A 494 30.77 -8.37 -2.52
CA PRO A 494 31.23 -9.72 -2.23
C PRO A 494 30.30 -10.42 -1.25
N ALA A 495 30.35 -11.75 -1.21
CA ALA A 495 29.75 -12.50 -0.11
C ALA A 495 30.37 -12.02 1.23
N PRO A 496 29.57 -11.84 2.29
CA PRO A 496 30.11 -11.47 3.58
C PRO A 496 31.03 -12.59 4.13
N PRO A 497 31.95 -12.27 5.04
CA PRO A 497 32.72 -13.27 5.79
C PRO A 497 31.80 -14.24 6.54
N SER A 498 32.31 -15.45 6.82
CA SER A 498 31.57 -16.45 7.61
C SER A 498 31.28 -15.96 9.04
N ASP A 499 30.25 -16.50 9.68
CA ASP A 499 29.74 -16.06 11.00
C ASP A 499 30.80 -15.97 12.12
N ALA A 500 31.92 -16.68 12.02
CA ALA A 500 33.04 -16.61 12.96
C ALA A 500 33.82 -15.26 12.94
N GLU A 501 33.68 -14.47 11.87
CA GLU A 501 34.36 -13.18 11.67
C GLU A 501 33.37 -11.99 11.68
N ASN A 502 32.08 -12.25 11.90
CA ASN A 502 31.04 -11.22 11.84
C ASN A 502 31.05 -10.34 13.11
N PRO A 503 31.11 -9.00 12.99
CA PRO A 503 30.94 -8.11 14.13
C PRO A 503 29.51 -8.21 14.69
N GLU A 504 29.34 -7.93 15.99
CA GLU A 504 28.01 -7.85 16.61
C GLU A 504 27.11 -6.88 15.82
N GLY A 505 26.04 -7.42 15.21
CA GLY A 505 25.12 -6.67 14.35
C GLY A 505 25.26 -6.91 12.84
N GLY A 506 26.17 -7.78 12.40
CA GLY A 506 26.32 -8.22 11.01
C GLY A 506 27.03 -7.22 10.09
N VAL A 507 27.24 -7.63 8.83
CA VAL A 507 27.94 -6.83 7.80
C VAL A 507 26.92 -6.05 6.97
N GLN A 508 27.03 -4.72 6.98
CA GLN A 508 26.18 -3.83 6.20
C GLN A 508 26.62 -3.82 4.74
N GLY A 509 25.70 -4.08 3.79
CA GLY A 509 25.96 -3.83 2.37
C GLY A 509 25.91 -2.35 2.06
N VAL A 510 24.71 -1.78 2.21
CA VAL A 510 24.48 -0.32 2.28
C VAL A 510 23.42 -0.11 3.34
N GLY A 511 23.66 0.82 4.26
CA GLY A 511 22.74 1.11 5.36
C GLY A 511 21.41 1.70 4.89
N PRO A 512 20.38 1.75 5.76
CA PRO A 512 19.13 2.45 5.49
C PRO A 512 19.36 3.91 5.07
N HIS A 513 18.94 4.26 3.85
CA HIS A 513 19.09 5.62 3.32
C HIS A 513 18.01 5.96 2.27
N LYS A 514 17.93 7.25 1.90
CA LYS A 514 17.15 7.76 0.77
C LYS A 514 18.12 8.44 -0.19
N ASP A 515 17.96 8.24 -1.48
CA ASP A 515 18.82 8.85 -2.49
C ASP A 515 18.65 10.37 -2.54
N GLY A 516 19.74 11.10 -2.76
CA GLY A 516 19.73 12.55 -2.93
C GLY A 516 19.35 13.03 -4.34
N SER A 517 19.16 12.13 -5.31
CA SER A 517 18.89 12.41 -6.72
C SER A 517 17.46 12.91 -6.97
N PHE A 518 17.14 13.20 -8.23
CA PHE A 518 15.75 13.34 -8.71
C PHE A 518 15.10 11.96 -8.83
N LEU A 519 15.69 11.13 -9.68
CA LEU A 519 15.36 9.72 -9.91
C LEU A 519 16.64 8.90 -9.87
N THR A 520 16.52 7.63 -9.52
CA THR A 520 17.58 6.64 -9.66
C THR A 520 17.09 5.53 -10.57
N PHE A 521 17.91 5.12 -11.55
CA PHE A 521 17.66 4.03 -12.48
C PHE A 521 18.66 2.92 -12.20
N LEU A 522 18.19 1.80 -11.67
CA LEU A 522 19.03 0.71 -11.21
C LEU A 522 18.89 -0.51 -12.13
N LEU A 523 20.01 -0.89 -12.74
CA LEU A 523 20.20 -2.20 -13.36
C LEU A 523 20.69 -3.19 -12.29
N GLN A 524 19.82 -4.13 -11.91
CA GLN A 524 20.15 -5.23 -11.00
C GLN A 524 20.59 -6.45 -11.80
N LEU A 525 21.77 -6.99 -11.49
CA LEU A 525 22.20 -8.27 -12.06
C LEU A 525 21.61 -9.39 -11.20
N ALA A 526 20.96 -10.35 -11.86
CA ALA A 526 20.38 -11.53 -11.22
C ALA A 526 21.47 -12.50 -10.72
N PRO A 527 21.18 -13.36 -9.71
CA PRO A 527 19.88 -13.58 -9.07
C PRO A 527 19.78 -13.10 -7.61
N HIS A 528 20.72 -12.29 -7.11
CA HIS A 528 20.77 -11.90 -5.69
C HIS A 528 19.59 -11.01 -5.25
N THR A 529 18.95 -11.35 -4.13
CA THR A 529 17.71 -10.67 -3.63
C THR A 529 17.95 -9.65 -2.52
N GLY A 530 19.18 -9.13 -2.39
CA GLY A 530 19.60 -8.30 -1.26
C GLY A 530 19.07 -6.86 -1.22
N LEU A 531 18.41 -6.34 -2.26
CA LEU A 531 17.81 -5.00 -2.19
C LEU A 531 16.51 -5.04 -1.38
N GLU A 532 16.40 -4.18 -0.37
CA GLU A 532 15.22 -4.10 0.49
C GLU A 532 14.74 -2.64 0.62
N ILE A 533 13.44 -2.43 0.52
CA ILE A 533 12.76 -1.12 0.58
C ILE A 533 11.87 -1.11 1.81
N GLN A 534 12.00 -0.09 2.65
CA GLN A 534 11.21 0.05 3.86
C GLN A 534 9.85 0.71 3.55
N ASN A 535 8.75 0.04 3.86
CA ASN A 535 7.42 0.61 3.75
C ASN A 535 7.09 1.54 4.93
N LYS A 536 5.91 2.19 4.90
CA LYS A 536 5.48 3.14 5.93
C LYS A 536 5.27 2.50 7.32
N SER A 537 5.04 1.18 7.38
CA SER A 537 5.02 0.43 8.64
C SER A 537 6.42 0.13 9.22
N GLY A 538 7.49 0.51 8.51
CA GLY A 538 8.86 0.19 8.90
C GLY A 538 9.33 -1.20 8.45
N ASN A 539 8.50 -1.95 7.71
CA ASN A 539 8.83 -3.30 7.24
C ASN A 539 9.67 -3.27 5.96
N TRP A 540 10.67 -4.13 5.89
CA TRP A 540 11.60 -4.25 4.76
C TRP A 540 11.04 -5.22 3.71
N ILE A 541 10.74 -4.70 2.52
CA ILE A 541 10.19 -5.43 1.37
C ILE A 541 11.32 -5.70 0.37
N LYS A 542 11.51 -6.97 -0.01
CA LYS A 542 12.54 -7.37 -0.97
C LYS A 542 12.20 -6.87 -2.39
N ALA A 543 13.23 -6.45 -3.12
CA ALA A 543 13.18 -6.16 -4.55
C ALA A 543 14.08 -7.16 -5.32
N PRO A 544 13.57 -8.38 -5.61
CA PRO A 544 14.33 -9.38 -6.35
C PRO A 544 14.56 -8.94 -7.81
N PRO A 545 15.74 -9.21 -8.40
CA PRO A 545 15.99 -8.88 -9.80
C PRO A 545 14.97 -9.53 -10.74
N ILE A 546 14.34 -8.72 -11.60
CA ILE A 546 13.44 -9.22 -12.66
C ILE A 546 14.14 -9.02 -14.02
N PRO A 547 14.43 -10.09 -14.78
CA PRO A 547 15.09 -9.98 -16.07
C PRO A 547 14.37 -9.03 -17.04
N GLY A 548 15.14 -8.19 -17.74
CA GLY A 548 14.59 -7.22 -18.71
C GLY A 548 13.91 -6.00 -18.08
N THR A 549 14.14 -5.75 -16.79
CA THR A 549 13.59 -4.58 -16.09
C THR A 549 14.68 -3.68 -15.50
N LEU A 550 14.32 -2.43 -15.27
CA LEU A 550 15.07 -1.51 -14.40
C LEU A 550 14.24 -1.24 -13.15
N VAL A 551 14.89 -1.12 -11.99
CA VAL A 551 14.25 -0.50 -10.81
C VAL A 551 14.40 1.00 -10.92
N ILE A 552 13.31 1.73 -10.71
CA ILE A 552 13.31 3.18 -10.59
C ILE A 552 12.89 3.54 -9.17
N ASN A 553 13.61 4.47 -8.56
CA ASN A 553 13.18 5.06 -7.29
C ASN A 553 13.22 6.59 -7.29
N ILE A 554 12.33 7.14 -6.48
CA ILE A 554 12.18 8.57 -6.25
C ILE A 554 13.25 9.01 -5.27
N GLY A 555 14.01 10.04 -5.64
CA GLY A 555 15.00 10.66 -4.78
C GLY A 555 14.44 11.87 -4.02
N ARG A 556 15.22 12.31 -3.03
CA ARG A 556 14.85 13.41 -2.13
C ARG A 556 14.62 14.73 -2.84
N SER A 557 15.28 14.98 -3.98
CA SER A 557 15.06 16.21 -4.74
C SER A 557 13.65 16.26 -5.33
N LEU A 558 13.16 15.15 -5.90
CA LEU A 558 11.79 15.09 -6.43
C LEU A 558 10.74 15.15 -5.31
N GLN A 559 10.98 14.46 -4.18
CA GLN A 559 10.11 14.60 -2.99
C GLN A 559 10.01 16.06 -2.53
N ALA A 560 11.15 16.75 -2.44
CA ALA A 560 11.19 18.15 -2.03
C ALA A 560 10.45 19.08 -3.00
N LEU A 561 10.75 18.98 -4.31
CA LEU A 561 10.10 19.78 -5.35
C LEU A 561 8.59 19.58 -5.37
N THR A 562 8.12 18.35 -5.15
CA THR A 562 6.69 18.01 -5.14
C THR A 562 6.03 18.16 -3.76
N LYS A 563 6.74 18.74 -2.78
CA LYS A 563 6.23 18.97 -1.40
C LYS A 563 5.72 17.71 -0.72
N GLY A 564 6.37 16.58 -0.97
CA GLY A 564 6.05 15.29 -0.39
C GLY A 564 5.08 14.42 -1.19
N VAL A 565 4.54 14.90 -2.32
CA VAL A 565 3.63 14.10 -3.16
C VAL A 565 4.33 12.86 -3.70
N CYS A 566 5.53 13.01 -4.26
CA CYS A 566 6.36 11.87 -4.62
C CYS A 566 7.17 11.44 -3.40
N THR A 567 7.03 10.18 -2.98
CA THR A 567 7.69 9.68 -1.77
C THR A 567 9.09 9.18 -2.09
N ALA A 568 10.14 9.74 -1.47
CA ALA A 568 11.47 9.13 -1.46
C ALA A 568 11.53 8.11 -0.32
N THR A 569 11.73 6.84 -0.67
CA THR A 569 11.56 5.72 0.26
C THR A 569 12.91 5.20 0.75
N THR A 570 12.98 4.92 2.05
CA THR A 570 14.18 4.37 2.67
C THR A 570 14.46 2.98 2.12
N HIS A 571 15.70 2.70 1.73
CA HIS A 571 16.11 1.40 1.21
C HIS A 571 17.51 1.03 1.73
N ARG A 572 17.87 -0.26 1.64
CA ARG A 572 19.15 -0.82 2.08
C ARG A 572 19.59 -1.99 1.21
N VAL A 573 20.85 -2.41 1.36
CA VAL A 573 21.34 -3.68 0.81
C VAL A 573 21.65 -4.64 1.94
N ASN A 574 20.89 -5.72 2.00
CA ASN A 574 21.04 -6.82 2.94
C ASN A 574 22.00 -7.88 2.39
N LEU A 575 23.07 -8.14 3.14
CA LEU A 575 24.11 -9.10 2.77
C LEU A 575 23.93 -10.47 3.43
N SER A 576 22.78 -10.77 4.06
CA SER A 576 22.60 -12.07 4.71
C SER A 576 23.00 -13.25 3.79
N PRO A 577 23.66 -14.30 4.32
CA PRO A 577 24.19 -15.41 3.52
C PRO A 577 23.18 -16.06 2.57
N GLU A 578 21.90 -16.13 2.96
CA GLU A 578 20.83 -16.67 2.11
C GLU A 578 20.62 -15.91 0.80
N ASN A 579 21.04 -14.64 0.71
CA ASN A 579 20.96 -13.85 -0.52
C ASN A 579 22.09 -14.19 -1.52
N TYR A 580 23.06 -15.03 -1.12
CA TYR A 580 24.24 -15.46 -1.89
C TYR A 580 24.21 -16.94 -2.27
N ILE A 581 23.10 -17.62 -2.02
CA ILE A 581 22.89 -19.04 -2.32
C ILE A 581 21.65 -19.16 -3.21
N SER A 582 21.71 -19.95 -4.28
CA SER A 582 20.55 -20.25 -5.14
C SER A 582 19.56 -21.20 -4.44
N GLU A 583 18.37 -21.36 -5.03
CA GLU A 583 17.34 -22.28 -4.53
C GLU A 583 17.83 -23.75 -4.43
N ASP A 584 18.80 -24.15 -5.26
CA ASP A 584 19.41 -25.48 -5.24
C ASP A 584 20.63 -25.61 -4.31
N GLY A 585 20.98 -24.55 -3.57
CA GLY A 585 22.10 -24.55 -2.61
C GLY A 585 23.45 -24.13 -3.18
N THR A 586 23.53 -23.73 -4.45
CA THR A 586 24.79 -23.32 -5.10
C THR A 586 25.19 -21.87 -4.75
N PRO A 587 26.47 -21.58 -4.45
CA PRO A 587 26.94 -20.21 -4.26
C PRO A 587 26.79 -19.37 -5.53
N LEU A 588 26.23 -18.16 -5.39
CA LEU A 588 25.94 -17.24 -6.50
C LEU A 588 27.11 -16.33 -6.90
N GLY A 589 28.21 -16.32 -6.13
CA GLY A 589 29.28 -15.35 -6.30
C GLY A 589 28.86 -13.92 -5.88
N PRO A 590 29.61 -12.88 -6.29
CA PRO A 590 29.32 -11.50 -5.90
C PRO A 590 28.05 -10.95 -6.56
N ARG A 591 27.36 -10.05 -5.86
CA ARG A 591 26.23 -9.28 -6.40
C ARG A 591 26.73 -8.02 -7.08
N TYR A 592 26.18 -7.70 -8.25
CA TYR A 592 26.47 -6.45 -8.96
C TYR A 592 25.23 -5.56 -9.07
N SER A 593 25.41 -4.25 -9.03
CA SER A 593 24.31 -3.28 -9.10
C SER A 593 24.78 -1.98 -9.73
N PHE A 594 24.17 -1.57 -10.84
CA PHE A 594 24.60 -0.42 -11.62
C PHE A 594 23.54 0.69 -11.62
N PRO A 595 23.46 1.53 -10.57
CA PRO A 595 22.54 2.65 -10.53
C PRO A 595 23.06 3.89 -11.27
N VAL A 596 22.18 4.55 -12.00
CA VAL A 596 22.36 5.91 -12.53
C VAL A 596 21.47 6.87 -11.76
N PHE A 597 22.08 7.90 -11.19
CA PHE A 597 21.42 8.95 -10.42
C PHE A 597 21.22 10.17 -11.30
N GLN A 598 19.96 10.57 -11.50
CA GLN A 598 19.61 11.78 -12.22
C GLN A 598 19.83 13.01 -11.33
N GLY A 599 20.77 13.87 -11.72
CA GLY A 599 21.11 15.07 -10.97
C GLY A 599 20.08 16.18 -11.12
N VAL A 600 19.98 17.06 -10.12
CA VAL A 600 19.25 18.33 -10.19
C VAL A 600 20.20 19.51 -10.09
N LYS A 601 19.86 20.58 -10.77
CA LYS A 601 20.49 21.89 -10.63
C LYS A 601 20.07 22.50 -9.29
N THR A 602 21.05 22.88 -8.47
CA THR A 602 20.80 23.47 -7.14
C THR A 602 21.01 24.98 -7.09
N ASP A 603 21.38 25.61 -8.21
CA ASP A 603 21.66 27.05 -8.37
C ASP A 603 20.71 27.76 -9.36
N GLY A 604 19.51 27.20 -9.54
CA GLY A 604 18.42 27.85 -10.26
C GLY A 604 17.97 29.16 -9.60
N LYS A 605 17.54 30.12 -10.42
CA LYS A 605 16.94 31.40 -9.96
C LYS A 605 15.45 31.27 -9.66
N ASP A 606 14.76 30.34 -10.32
CA ASP A 606 13.35 30.03 -10.12
C ASP A 606 13.21 28.56 -9.72
N ASN A 607 12.84 28.33 -8.47
CA ASN A 607 12.60 27.00 -7.91
C ASN A 607 11.10 26.72 -7.70
N SER A 608 10.21 27.54 -8.27
CA SER A 608 8.76 27.36 -8.12
C SER A 608 8.28 26.10 -8.86
N LEU A 609 7.29 25.41 -8.30
CA LEU A 609 6.59 24.33 -8.99
C LEU A 609 5.10 24.48 -8.71
N GLU A 610 4.31 24.67 -9.76
CA GLU A 610 2.85 24.70 -9.65
C GLU A 610 2.32 23.28 -9.63
N ILE A 611 1.69 22.91 -8.51
CA ILE A 611 1.09 21.59 -8.31
C ILE A 611 -0.42 21.79 -8.14
N PRO A 612 -1.27 21.11 -8.94
CA PRO A 612 -2.72 21.17 -8.81
C PRO A 612 -3.19 20.83 -7.39
N GLN A 613 -4.27 21.47 -6.94
CA GLN A 613 -4.72 21.34 -5.55
C GLN A 613 -5.14 19.90 -5.19
N HIS A 614 -5.79 19.18 -6.12
CA HIS A 614 -6.19 17.78 -5.89
C HIS A 614 -4.99 16.84 -5.75
N ILE A 615 -3.84 17.19 -6.34
CA ILE A 615 -2.59 16.43 -6.23
C ILE A 615 -1.90 16.69 -4.90
N LYS A 616 -1.93 17.93 -4.40
CA LYS A 616 -1.42 18.25 -3.05
C LYS A 616 -2.15 17.47 -1.96
N TYR A 617 -3.45 17.20 -2.13
CA TYR A 617 -4.24 16.39 -1.20
C TYR A 617 -3.87 14.90 -1.17
N LEU A 618 -3.03 14.43 -2.09
CA LEU A 618 -2.53 13.05 -2.06
C LEU A 618 -1.51 12.83 -0.93
N VAL A 619 -0.88 13.89 -0.40
CA VAL A 619 0.01 13.80 0.76
C VAL A 619 -0.83 13.77 2.03
N LYS A 620 -1.00 12.58 2.61
CA LYS A 620 -1.74 12.39 3.87
C LYS A 620 -0.85 12.47 5.12
N ASP A 621 0.45 12.27 4.96
CA ASP A 621 1.41 12.22 6.07
C ASP A 621 2.09 13.58 6.28
N GLU A 622 1.75 14.24 7.38
CA GLU A 622 2.30 15.54 7.76
C GLU A 622 3.81 15.49 7.97
N LYS A 623 4.36 14.38 8.48
CA LYS A 623 5.81 14.21 8.67
C LYS A 623 6.52 14.16 7.33
N VAL A 624 5.99 13.43 6.34
CA VAL A 624 6.56 13.41 4.98
C VAL A 624 6.55 14.80 4.36
N ARG A 625 5.47 15.56 4.57
CA ARG A 625 5.37 16.95 4.11
C ARG A 625 6.41 17.84 4.78
N SER A 626 6.53 17.82 6.10
CA SER A 626 7.53 18.61 6.82
C SER A 626 8.96 18.22 6.46
N GLU A 627 9.26 16.93 6.28
CA GLU A 627 10.55 16.44 5.79
C GLU A 627 10.86 16.96 4.37
N ALA A 628 9.85 16.98 3.49
CA ALA A 628 9.97 17.51 2.14
C ALA A 628 10.21 19.01 2.13
N GLU A 629 9.47 19.79 2.92
CA GLU A 629 9.64 21.24 3.08
C GLU A 629 11.04 21.57 3.63
N ALA A 630 11.49 20.90 4.69
CA ALA A 630 12.84 21.08 5.24
C ALA A 630 13.94 20.71 4.22
N THR A 631 13.71 19.65 3.43
CA THR A 631 14.64 19.27 2.36
C THR A 631 14.64 20.31 1.23
N PHE A 632 13.48 20.85 0.87
CA PHE A 632 13.34 21.88 -0.16
C PHE A 632 14.07 23.16 0.25
N ASP A 633 13.83 23.65 1.47
CA ASP A 633 14.46 24.86 1.97
C ASP A 633 15.97 24.70 2.02
N LYS A 634 16.46 23.55 2.47
CA LYS A 634 17.88 23.20 2.42
C LYS A 634 18.40 23.25 0.98
N MET A 635 17.85 22.43 0.08
CA MET A 635 18.40 22.25 -1.27
C MET A 635 18.26 23.47 -2.20
N PHE A 636 17.15 24.18 -2.14
CA PHE A 636 16.76 25.18 -3.14
C PHE A 636 16.75 26.62 -2.61
N ASN A 637 16.55 26.82 -1.30
CA ASN A 637 16.52 28.16 -0.69
C ASN A 637 17.76 28.48 0.16
N GLY A 638 18.59 27.49 0.50
CA GLY A 638 19.72 27.64 1.44
C GLY A 638 20.96 28.37 0.92
N GLY A 639 20.95 28.82 -0.34
CA GLY A 639 22.06 29.55 -0.96
C GLY A 639 23.36 28.75 -1.03
N GLU A 640 24.50 29.45 -1.10
CA GLU A 640 25.83 28.82 -1.22
C GLU A 640 26.18 27.94 -0.01
N SER A 641 25.81 28.36 1.20
CA SER A 641 26.10 27.65 2.45
C SER A 641 25.60 26.20 2.47
N VAL A 642 24.48 25.90 1.81
CA VAL A 642 23.96 24.53 1.75
C VAL A 642 24.66 23.70 0.67
N ARG A 643 25.05 24.30 -0.46
CA ARG A 643 25.85 23.59 -1.47
C ARG A 643 27.21 23.20 -0.89
N GLU A 644 27.80 24.08 -0.08
CA GLU A 644 28.96 23.76 0.73
C GLU A 644 28.67 22.62 1.72
N ALA A 645 27.52 22.60 2.40
CA ALA A 645 27.17 21.49 3.28
C ALA A 645 27.05 20.13 2.54
N ILE A 646 26.52 20.10 1.32
CA ILE A 646 26.48 18.89 0.47
C ILE A 646 27.92 18.46 0.11
N PHE A 647 28.77 19.42 -0.24
CA PHE A 647 30.17 19.18 -0.51
C PHE A 647 30.92 18.63 0.72
N ILE A 648 30.70 19.21 1.91
CA ILE A 648 31.23 18.73 3.19
C ILE A 648 30.73 17.31 3.49
N SER A 649 29.46 17.00 3.21
CA SER A 649 28.92 15.63 3.35
C SER A 649 29.65 14.63 2.45
N ARG A 650 30.05 15.05 1.24
CA ARG A 650 30.84 14.18 0.35
C ARG A 650 32.27 14.01 0.87
N ILE A 651 32.89 15.07 1.37
CA ILE A 651 34.23 15.02 2.01
C ILE A 651 34.24 14.06 3.21
N THR A 652 33.23 14.08 4.08
CA THR A 652 33.19 13.20 5.25
C THR A 652 32.87 11.74 4.90
N SER A 653 32.20 11.49 3.77
CA SER A 653 31.91 10.15 3.25
C SER A 653 33.09 9.53 2.50
N HIS A 654 33.96 10.37 1.91
CA HIS A 654 35.16 9.99 1.15
C HIS A 654 36.38 10.71 1.75
N GLN A 655 36.75 10.28 2.96
CA GLN A 655 37.78 10.96 3.77
C GLN A 655 39.17 10.88 3.14
N ASP A 656 39.43 9.89 2.29
CA ASP A 656 40.65 9.75 1.49
C ASP A 656 40.78 10.88 0.45
N VAL A 657 39.71 11.17 -0.29
CA VAL A 657 39.64 12.33 -1.19
C VAL A 657 39.77 13.62 -0.39
N GLY A 658 39.04 13.72 0.73
CA GLY A 658 39.09 14.85 1.64
C GLY A 658 40.50 15.14 2.16
N ALA A 659 41.22 14.12 2.62
CA ALA A 659 42.57 14.26 3.16
C ALA A 659 43.57 14.72 2.09
N ARG A 660 43.40 14.27 0.83
CA ARG A 660 44.32 14.59 -0.25
C ARG A 660 44.08 15.95 -0.88
N TRP A 661 42.83 16.33 -1.12
CA TRP A 661 42.47 17.54 -1.87
C TRP A 661 41.89 18.66 -1.02
N TYR A 662 41.34 18.34 0.16
CA TYR A 662 40.60 19.27 1.01
C TYR A 662 40.89 19.11 2.53
N PRO A 663 42.17 19.00 2.95
CA PRO A 663 42.54 18.57 4.30
C PRO A 663 41.95 19.47 5.41
N ASP A 664 41.95 20.79 5.21
CA ASP A 664 41.43 21.74 6.20
C ASP A 664 39.90 21.62 6.37
N LEU A 665 39.18 21.43 5.26
CA LEU A 665 37.73 21.26 5.26
C LEU A 665 37.35 19.93 5.93
N LEU A 666 38.08 18.85 5.65
CA LEU A 666 37.87 17.56 6.30
C LEU A 666 38.10 17.65 7.82
N ALA A 667 39.20 18.24 8.25
CA ALA A 667 39.52 18.40 9.66
C ALA A 667 38.45 19.20 10.41
N LYS A 668 37.96 20.29 9.81
CA LYS A 668 36.85 21.09 10.35
C LYS A 668 35.58 20.26 10.48
N ALA A 669 35.19 19.56 9.42
CA ALA A 669 33.95 18.78 9.38
C ALA A 669 33.94 17.62 10.40
N LEU A 670 35.04 16.89 10.54
CA LEU A 670 35.16 15.80 11.52
C LEU A 670 35.12 16.33 12.97
N LYS A 671 35.75 17.47 13.23
CA LYS A 671 35.68 18.13 14.55
C LYS A 671 34.26 18.53 14.92
N GLU A 672 33.49 19.06 13.97
CA GLU A 672 32.09 19.43 14.17
C GLU A 672 31.20 18.19 14.43
N GLN A 673 31.39 17.11 13.67
CA GLN A 673 30.69 15.82 13.91
C GLN A 673 31.01 15.24 15.29
N GLY A 674 32.26 15.32 15.75
CA GLY A 674 32.68 14.86 17.08
C GLY A 674 32.00 15.62 18.22
N LYS A 675 31.84 16.95 18.08
CA LYS A 675 31.12 17.77 19.07
C LYS A 675 29.64 17.42 19.16
N PHE A 676 29.00 17.15 18.02
CA PHE A 676 27.59 16.75 17.99
C PHE A 676 27.37 15.41 18.72
N LYS A 677 28.29 14.45 18.55
CA LYS A 677 28.25 13.16 19.26
C LYS A 677 28.50 13.24 20.77
N ALA A 678 29.21 14.25 21.25
CA ALA A 678 29.54 14.41 22.66
C ALA A 678 28.48 15.20 23.46
N GLY A 679 27.55 15.87 22.77
CA GLY A 679 26.47 16.66 23.37
C GLY A 679 25.08 16.05 23.26
N ALA A 680 24.96 14.86 22.65
CA ALA A 680 23.77 14.02 22.59
C ALA A 680 24.01 12.77 23.45
#